data_AF-A0AAV8W6P7-F1
#
_entry.id   AF-A0AAV8W6P7-F1
#
_cell.length_a   1.000
_cell.length_b   1.000
_cell.length_c   1.000
_cell.angle_alpha   90.00
_cell.angle_beta   90.00
_cell.angle_gamma   90.00
#
_symmetry.space_group_name_H-M   'P 1'
#
loop_
_entity.id
_entity.type
_entity.pdbx_description
1 polymer ?
#
loop_
_entity_poly.entity_id
_entity_poly.type
_entity_poly.pdbx_seq_one_letter_code
_entity_poly.pdbx_strand_id
1 'polypeptide(L)'
;MPNSLFNCDRNESEVLKNFQSIFIPSRQPKKEVSKVQIGKHVYNSDVIIEEIDTAVRIAQSEWFHLQGMVLYDTILPLSEMTYSRNVINDTFRTVLESLQSCYCTSQKERYTSCAMREIDNFLNCSIPLRKLEEKVLIQVHTAVHDRKSPIFHYFHSFLDVHYHLLVLNYICGASKEKLEGIISTVIQDLIVTTKTSYRRQSIGNRLAFTCSCVRRFWLILQLFTETVSDDKNWFWKIFNKVLENEDALFTLWLLAEISKLQSLEDGTESERISPNYDLLESKLKVLLLTAGCDSLVECFRTIEPLLCNLWLSKARIEVFQIIWDHYSKVLNISSKKYPEKALELNDIVKAILLSPADCNEDFEIFVGMLVAHLRVYPTQWGKMKGRIYSQLGPSKLKSLNQIGIIRISLLFLSLASINFEELSKKIVSFMENLSSDKRNTLHGWNLYAVLMIRHVSENRDLKTVTPLMLRMLHEAVNDSSWFYLVKDFIENFKSIISSSTSYQLHQWLLIDDWLTQYLKSCYYSDLKSTLGVLLLTLEKVDKADFWPLWEGRFRDCIYPSLKQTMSGSSPMSDTTGKIAGKLCRLMPNLTNDALNSVSGDWVPPSVSCQFLNEILTDFPNSFILTQPQISIVMQLWIKTSLLSTSSNEDLTVNVMKLDEFPLMLRSHLLASRDPICAFIEYLGSDIKQHLQSNTILKLCDICFGHIDKWLGPYLAQPEQEAVVFHIYTCLSLAFYHCGQLLYDRNKPTSPLTKLVQVLLLPTDFLIEKKVPHLFVLNAVKKTWHLFFEAIVKINCDNDTFLERTLRDMILKYMQYFPTADTPVLKCLENSLTAPVILDKVSNFYLKHPVKESDANTLKVLKILSDFVLSTTSVPLMKLIVNKCIYGLFEIVIFHAQRNVALNVIKVLVSSQLYPHVREDFSNAVICITEKHLAFNTVNYFQLMYILAKLVPSDIKKILVNIKQHISNVEKMRGVGFDRNLRTHYEKLESVVKDAK
;
A
#
# COMPACT_ATOMS: atom_id res chain seq x y z
N MET A 1 46.11 -52.10 6.80
CA MET A 1 46.74 -50.74 6.76
C MET A 1 46.69 -50.07 8.14
N PRO A 2 47.44 -50.53 9.16
CA PRO A 2 47.31 -50.00 10.53
C PRO A 2 48.38 -48.97 10.93
N ASN A 3 49.35 -48.60 10.07
CA ASN A 3 50.54 -47.85 10.53
C ASN A 3 50.77 -46.44 9.93
N SER A 4 50.09 -46.01 8.86
CA SER A 4 50.33 -44.70 8.21
C SER A 4 49.64 -43.54 8.93
N LEU A 5 50.35 -42.47 9.29
CA LEU A 5 49.83 -41.34 10.08
C LEU A 5 48.78 -40.53 9.30
N PHE A 6 49.04 -40.25 8.02
CA PHE A 6 48.17 -39.44 7.15
C PHE A 6 47.30 -40.29 6.23
N ASN A 7 46.23 -40.88 6.75
CA ASN A 7 45.20 -41.53 5.94
C ASN A 7 43.85 -40.82 6.11
N CYS A 8 43.15 -40.58 5.00
CA CYS A 8 41.91 -39.77 4.97
C CYS A 8 40.83 -40.29 5.92
N ASP A 9 40.77 -41.61 6.16
CA ASP A 9 39.74 -42.26 7.00
C ASP A 9 40.07 -42.31 8.50
N ARG A 10 41.29 -41.95 8.90
CA ARG A 10 41.66 -42.00 10.34
C ARG A 10 40.99 -40.90 11.13
N ASN A 11 40.72 -41.14 12.40
CA ASN A 11 40.18 -40.12 13.30
C ASN A 11 41.29 -39.13 13.72
N GLU A 12 40.96 -37.83 13.83
CA GLU A 12 41.91 -36.76 14.20
C GLU A 12 42.53 -36.99 15.59
N SER A 13 41.75 -37.55 16.52
CA SER A 13 42.18 -37.83 17.89
C SER A 13 43.31 -38.86 18.01
N GLU A 14 43.41 -39.80 17.08
CA GLU A 14 44.44 -40.86 17.11
C GLU A 14 45.82 -40.32 16.70
N VAL A 15 45.84 -39.41 15.72
CA VAL A 15 47.07 -38.74 15.25
C VAL A 15 47.58 -37.76 16.30
N LEU A 16 46.68 -37.01 16.94
CA LEU A 16 47.02 -36.08 18.04
C LEU A 16 47.62 -36.83 19.25
N LYS A 17 47.08 -38.00 19.61
CA LYS A 17 47.66 -38.85 20.66
C LYS A 17 49.08 -39.31 20.33
N ASN A 18 49.32 -39.74 19.08
CA ASN A 18 50.66 -40.10 18.63
C ASN A 18 51.62 -38.91 18.69
N PHE A 19 51.17 -37.72 18.26
CA PHE A 19 51.96 -36.50 18.37
C PHE A 19 52.30 -36.14 19.83
N GLN A 20 51.33 -36.16 20.73
CA GLN A 20 51.54 -35.87 22.15
C GLN A 20 52.52 -36.84 22.82
N SER A 21 52.51 -38.11 22.41
CA SER A 21 53.43 -39.13 22.96
C SER A 21 54.92 -38.84 22.72
N ILE A 22 55.25 -38.00 21.73
CA ILE A 22 56.63 -37.60 21.42
C ILE A 22 57.22 -36.71 22.52
N PHE A 23 56.39 -35.86 23.13
CA PHE A 23 56.82 -34.85 24.11
C PHE A 23 56.66 -35.30 25.55
N ILE A 24 55.96 -36.42 25.79
CA ILE A 24 55.80 -37.01 27.12
C ILE A 24 56.96 -37.99 27.34
N PRO A 25 57.89 -37.73 28.28
CA PRO A 25 58.93 -38.70 28.60
C PRO A 25 58.29 -39.97 29.17
N SER A 26 58.31 -41.05 28.40
CA SER A 26 57.76 -42.33 28.84
C SER A 26 58.59 -42.89 30.00
N ARG A 27 58.06 -42.76 31.22
CA ARG A 27 58.55 -43.47 32.42
C ARG A 27 58.02 -44.90 32.51
N GLN A 28 57.65 -45.53 31.39
CA GLN A 28 57.17 -46.92 31.41
C GLN A 28 58.32 -47.90 31.16
N PRO A 29 58.47 -48.95 31.99
CA PRO A 29 59.47 -49.99 31.76
C PRO A 29 59.04 -50.87 30.57
N LYS A 30 60.03 -51.22 29.72
CA LYS A 30 60.03 -52.24 28.66
C LYS A 30 58.65 -52.78 28.22
N LYS A 31 58.10 -52.25 27.12
CA LYS A 31 57.28 -53.06 26.22
C LYS A 31 58.15 -54.17 25.62
N GLU A 32 57.58 -55.35 25.39
CA GLU A 32 58.25 -56.44 24.68
C GLU A 32 58.92 -55.93 23.39
N VAL A 33 60.15 -56.40 23.13
CA VAL A 33 60.94 -56.04 21.94
C VAL A 33 60.10 -56.34 20.69
N SER A 34 59.60 -55.29 20.05
CA SER A 34 58.78 -55.44 18.85
C SER A 34 59.69 -55.68 17.64
N LYS A 35 59.39 -56.74 16.88
CA LYS A 35 60.08 -57.01 15.61
C LYS A 35 59.33 -56.29 14.49
N VAL A 36 60.05 -55.50 13.69
CA VAL A 36 59.50 -54.76 12.55
C VAL A 36 60.18 -55.23 11.28
N GLN A 37 59.39 -55.51 10.24
CA GLN A 37 59.90 -55.88 8.93
C GLN A 37 60.09 -54.62 8.08
N ILE A 38 61.31 -54.38 7.60
CA ILE A 38 61.65 -53.28 6.69
C ILE A 38 62.27 -53.90 5.44
N GLY A 39 61.54 -53.81 4.33
CA GLY A 39 61.91 -54.51 3.12
C GLY A 39 61.93 -56.04 3.31
N LYS A 40 63.08 -56.64 2.99
CA LYS A 40 63.36 -58.08 3.22
C LYS A 40 64.00 -58.36 4.59
N HIS A 41 64.28 -57.34 5.38
CA HIS A 41 65.00 -57.45 6.65
C HIS A 41 64.02 -57.37 7.84
N VAL A 42 64.31 -58.11 8.91
CA VAL A 42 63.54 -58.08 10.17
C VAL A 42 64.43 -57.48 11.25
N TYR A 43 64.05 -56.31 11.74
CA TYR A 43 64.77 -55.59 12.77
C TYR A 43 64.10 -55.74 14.13
N ASN A 44 64.89 -55.76 15.19
CA ASN A 44 64.38 -55.45 16.54
C ASN A 44 64.27 -53.92 16.65
N SER A 45 63.15 -53.43 17.19
CA SER A 45 62.87 -51.99 17.28
C SER A 45 63.95 -51.18 18.02
N ASP A 46 64.74 -51.80 18.89
CA ASP A 46 65.81 -51.13 19.64
C ASP A 46 67.19 -51.17 18.93
N VAL A 47 67.34 -51.96 17.87
CA VAL A 47 68.64 -52.27 17.24
C VAL A 47 68.76 -51.72 15.83
N ILE A 48 67.66 -51.38 15.17
CA ILE A 48 67.65 -50.80 13.81
C ILE A 48 68.60 -49.59 13.67
N ILE A 49 68.80 -48.84 14.75
CA ILE A 49 69.64 -47.64 14.76
C ILE A 49 71.13 -47.94 14.47
N GLU A 50 71.60 -49.17 14.71
CA GLU A 50 72.95 -49.62 14.36
C GLU A 50 73.14 -49.83 12.85
N GLU A 51 72.05 -50.07 12.10
CA GLU A 51 72.02 -50.25 10.65
C GLU A 51 71.16 -49.18 9.95
N ILE A 52 71.12 -47.97 10.53
CA ILE A 52 70.25 -46.90 10.05
C ILE A 52 70.54 -46.52 8.59
N ASP A 53 71.78 -46.59 8.15
CA ASP A 53 72.20 -46.32 6.77
C ASP A 53 71.61 -47.33 5.77
N THR A 54 71.46 -48.59 6.18
CA THR A 54 70.84 -49.65 5.37
C THR A 54 69.33 -49.48 5.35
N ALA A 55 68.72 -49.23 6.51
CA ALA A 55 67.29 -49.00 6.64
C ALA A 55 66.82 -47.76 5.84
N VAL A 56 67.55 -46.64 5.94
CA VAL A 56 67.24 -45.42 5.19
C VAL A 56 67.47 -45.61 3.69
N ARG A 57 68.49 -46.35 3.25
CA ARG A 57 68.68 -46.69 1.83
C ARG A 57 67.53 -47.51 1.25
N ILE A 58 66.96 -48.44 2.03
CA ILE A 58 65.75 -49.17 1.63
C ILE A 58 64.58 -48.18 1.47
N ALA A 59 64.36 -47.30 2.44
CA ALA A 59 63.32 -46.27 2.36
C ALA A 59 63.53 -45.31 1.17
N GLN A 60 64.78 -44.93 0.85
CA GLN A 60 65.11 -44.11 -0.32
C GLN A 60 64.73 -44.81 -1.62
N SER A 61 65.04 -46.11 -1.76
CA SER A 61 64.66 -46.90 -2.93
C SER A 61 63.14 -46.90 -3.12
N GLU A 62 62.39 -47.18 -2.05
CA GLU A 62 60.91 -47.17 -2.08
C GLU A 62 60.34 -45.76 -2.33
N TRP A 63 61.00 -44.71 -1.84
CA TRP A 63 60.63 -43.32 -2.14
C TRP A 63 60.82 -42.99 -3.62
N PHE A 64 61.95 -43.39 -4.22
CA PHE A 64 62.19 -43.19 -5.65
C PHE A 64 61.17 -43.94 -6.51
N HIS A 65 60.72 -45.13 -6.08
CA HIS A 65 59.62 -45.83 -6.73
C HIS A 65 58.34 -44.98 -6.72
N LEU A 66 57.88 -44.49 -5.56
CA LEU A 66 56.67 -43.66 -5.47
C LEU A 66 56.79 -42.31 -6.22
N GLN A 67 57.95 -41.64 -6.11
CA GLN A 67 58.20 -40.37 -6.79
C GLN A 67 58.28 -40.54 -8.30
N GLY A 68 58.93 -41.61 -8.78
CA GLY A 68 59.02 -41.94 -10.21
C GLY A 68 57.65 -42.24 -10.84
N MET A 69 56.71 -42.82 -10.09
CA MET A 69 55.34 -43.04 -10.56
C MET A 69 54.62 -41.76 -10.94
N VAL A 70 54.78 -40.71 -10.13
CA VAL A 70 54.11 -39.43 -10.34
C VAL A 70 54.81 -38.59 -11.40
N LEU A 71 56.14 -38.66 -11.50
CA LEU A 71 56.91 -37.89 -12.48
C LEU A 71 56.91 -38.49 -13.88
N TYR A 72 56.80 -39.82 -14.00
CA TYR A 72 56.89 -40.54 -15.27
C TYR A 72 55.60 -41.28 -15.66
N ASP A 73 54.48 -41.02 -14.97
CA ASP A 73 53.16 -41.62 -15.22
C ASP A 73 53.19 -43.18 -15.26
N THR A 74 54.00 -43.82 -14.41
CA THR A 74 54.09 -45.31 -14.34
C THR A 74 53.03 -45.91 -13.39
N ILE A 75 52.36 -46.98 -13.81
CA ILE A 75 51.27 -47.61 -13.06
C ILE A 75 51.76 -48.91 -12.40
N LEU A 76 51.72 -48.96 -11.07
CA LEU A 76 51.99 -50.16 -10.27
C LEU A 76 50.70 -50.71 -9.65
N PRO A 77 50.66 -52.00 -9.30
CA PRO A 77 49.58 -52.57 -8.50
C PRO A 77 49.43 -51.85 -7.15
N LEU A 78 48.19 -51.73 -6.67
CA LEU A 78 47.87 -51.13 -5.36
C LEU A 78 48.66 -51.75 -4.20
N SER A 79 48.94 -53.06 -4.27
CA SER A 79 49.73 -53.78 -3.27
C SER A 79 51.16 -53.26 -3.17
N GLU A 80 51.79 -52.90 -4.28
CA GLU A 80 53.16 -52.39 -4.33
C GLU A 80 53.22 -50.95 -3.83
N MET A 81 52.31 -50.08 -4.28
CA MET A 81 52.23 -48.69 -3.77
C MET A 81 51.97 -48.63 -2.26
N THR A 82 51.14 -49.55 -1.76
CA THR A 82 50.87 -49.70 -0.32
C THR A 82 52.12 -50.21 0.41
N TYR A 83 52.83 -51.17 -0.18
CA TYR A 83 54.06 -51.72 0.37
C TYR A 83 55.14 -50.64 0.50
N SER A 84 55.44 -49.89 -0.57
CA SER A 84 56.46 -48.82 -0.55
C SER A 84 56.16 -47.78 0.53
N ARG A 85 54.91 -47.32 0.61
CA ARG A 85 54.48 -46.38 1.65
C ARG A 85 54.63 -46.94 3.08
N ASN A 86 54.27 -48.20 3.31
CA ASN A 86 54.42 -48.83 4.62
C ASN A 86 55.89 -48.97 5.00
N VAL A 87 56.76 -49.40 4.08
CA VAL A 87 58.20 -49.54 4.34
C VAL A 87 58.82 -48.21 4.76
N ILE A 88 58.48 -47.12 4.07
CA ILE A 88 58.98 -45.77 4.39
C ILE A 88 58.53 -45.36 5.81
N ASN A 89 57.24 -45.48 6.11
CA ASN A 89 56.67 -45.11 7.41
C ASN A 89 57.21 -45.97 8.55
N ASP A 90 57.25 -47.29 8.36
CA ASP A 90 57.76 -48.23 9.34
C ASP A 90 59.24 -47.98 9.61
N THR A 91 60.04 -47.63 8.59
CA THR A 91 61.45 -47.25 8.76
C THR A 91 61.60 -46.04 9.68
N PHE A 92 60.99 -44.91 9.33
CA PHE A 92 61.18 -43.68 10.10
C PHE A 92 60.56 -43.75 11.51
N ARG A 93 59.42 -44.41 11.66
CA ARG A 93 58.80 -44.64 12.97
C ARG A 93 59.67 -45.53 13.85
N THR A 94 60.23 -46.61 13.32
CA THR A 94 61.07 -47.49 14.15
C THR A 94 62.35 -46.78 14.56
N VAL A 95 62.98 -46.01 13.66
CA VAL A 95 64.15 -45.15 14.00
C VAL A 95 63.81 -44.16 15.11
N LEU A 96 62.63 -43.53 15.03
CA LEU A 96 62.12 -42.62 16.05
C LEU A 96 61.98 -43.31 17.42
N GLU A 97 61.34 -44.49 17.44
CA GLU A 97 61.14 -45.29 18.64
C GLU A 97 62.48 -45.74 19.26
N SER A 98 63.47 -46.16 18.46
CA SER A 98 64.81 -46.53 18.94
C SER A 98 65.55 -45.37 19.60
N LEU A 99 65.45 -44.17 19.02
CA LEU A 99 66.11 -42.98 19.56
C LEU A 99 65.47 -42.54 20.88
N GLN A 100 64.16 -42.72 21.03
CA GLN A 100 63.42 -42.43 22.26
C GLN A 100 63.68 -43.49 23.35
N SER A 101 63.91 -44.76 22.99
CA SER A 101 64.22 -45.84 23.94
C SER A 101 65.69 -45.89 24.38
N CYS A 102 66.57 -45.09 23.77
CA CYS A 102 67.99 -45.03 24.14
C CYS A 102 68.23 -44.16 25.39
N TYR A 103 68.52 -44.80 26.52
CA TYR A 103 68.80 -44.13 27.81
C TYR A 103 70.28 -43.83 28.05
N CYS A 104 71.21 -44.44 27.30
CA CYS A 104 72.65 -44.21 27.46
C CYS A 104 73.09 -42.96 26.70
N THR A 105 73.62 -41.95 27.40
CA THR A 105 73.97 -40.64 26.83
C THR A 105 75.02 -40.72 25.71
N SER A 106 76.08 -41.53 25.89
CA SER A 106 77.14 -41.67 24.88
C SER A 106 76.69 -42.41 23.61
N GLN A 107 75.83 -43.43 23.75
CA GLN A 107 75.21 -44.11 22.60
C GLN A 107 74.20 -43.20 21.90
N LYS A 108 73.42 -42.44 22.66
CA LYS A 108 72.43 -41.50 22.14
C LYS A 108 73.07 -40.41 21.27
N GLU A 109 74.19 -39.83 21.67
CA GLU A 109 74.93 -38.85 20.85
C GLU A 109 75.43 -39.43 19.53
N ARG A 110 75.99 -40.66 19.56
CA ARG A 110 76.45 -41.36 18.36
C ARG A 110 75.28 -41.66 17.42
N TYR A 111 74.20 -42.25 17.94
CA TYR A 111 73.01 -42.57 17.15
C TYR A 111 72.33 -41.33 16.59
N THR A 112 72.27 -40.25 17.37
CA THR A 112 71.75 -38.96 16.93
C THR A 112 72.55 -38.41 15.75
N SER A 113 73.88 -38.43 15.84
CA SER A 113 74.76 -37.95 14.77
C SER A 113 74.62 -38.78 13.49
N CYS A 114 74.57 -40.11 13.62
CA CYS A 114 74.32 -41.01 12.48
C CYS A 114 72.93 -40.78 11.88
N ALA A 115 71.90 -40.65 12.72
CA ALA A 115 70.54 -40.39 12.28
C ALA A 115 70.40 -39.08 11.53
N MET A 116 70.96 -37.98 12.05
CA MET A 116 70.93 -36.68 11.38
C MET A 116 71.53 -36.74 9.98
N ARG A 117 72.67 -37.43 9.81
CA ARG A 117 73.32 -37.57 8.50
C ARG A 117 72.42 -38.31 7.51
N GLU A 118 71.83 -39.44 7.90
CA GLU A 118 70.98 -40.21 6.99
C GLU A 118 69.62 -39.53 6.73
N ILE A 119 69.08 -38.80 7.70
CA ILE A 119 67.90 -37.94 7.54
C ILE A 119 68.17 -36.83 6.52
N ASP A 120 69.32 -36.15 6.62
CA ASP A 120 69.71 -35.10 5.67
C ASP A 120 69.93 -35.70 4.26
N ASN A 121 70.51 -36.90 4.17
CA ASN A 121 70.62 -37.63 2.90
C ASN A 121 69.25 -37.92 2.28
N PHE A 122 68.29 -38.38 3.08
CA PHE A 122 66.93 -38.64 2.59
C PHE A 122 66.20 -37.35 2.16
N LEU A 123 66.34 -36.25 2.92
CA LEU A 123 65.77 -34.95 2.58
C LEU A 123 66.20 -34.48 1.17
N ASN A 124 67.46 -34.76 0.79
CA ASN A 124 67.98 -34.42 -0.53
C ASN A 124 67.39 -35.27 -1.67
N CYS A 125 66.77 -36.42 -1.36
CA CYS A 125 66.10 -37.28 -2.34
C CYS A 125 64.64 -36.87 -2.63
N SER A 126 64.00 -36.16 -1.69
CA SER A 126 62.61 -35.70 -1.82
C SER A 126 62.53 -34.44 -2.67
N ILE A 127 61.75 -34.47 -3.75
CA ILE A 127 61.48 -33.28 -4.56
C ILE A 127 60.39 -32.45 -3.86
N PRO A 128 60.68 -31.19 -3.49
CA PRO A 128 59.68 -30.33 -2.88
C PRO A 128 58.49 -30.10 -3.83
N LEU A 129 57.26 -30.07 -3.29
CA LEU A 129 56.04 -29.92 -4.11
C LEU A 129 56.07 -28.65 -4.97
N ARG A 130 56.70 -27.57 -4.48
CA ARG A 130 56.85 -26.32 -5.25
C ARG A 130 57.69 -26.43 -6.52
N LYS A 131 58.48 -27.50 -6.68
CA LYS A 131 59.29 -27.77 -7.88
C LYS A 131 58.58 -28.71 -8.86
N LEU A 132 57.43 -29.25 -8.50
CA LEU A 132 56.64 -30.11 -9.38
C LEU A 132 55.90 -29.29 -10.44
N GLU A 133 55.65 -29.91 -11.60
CA GLU A 133 54.85 -29.30 -12.65
C GLU A 133 53.41 -29.05 -12.21
N GLU A 134 52.78 -28.00 -12.75
CA GLU A 134 51.41 -27.62 -12.39
C GLU A 134 50.41 -28.76 -12.64
N LYS A 135 50.60 -29.56 -13.69
CA LYS A 135 49.79 -30.76 -14.00
C LYS A 135 49.72 -31.73 -12.81
N VAL A 136 50.85 -31.95 -12.14
CA VAL A 136 50.94 -32.87 -11.00
C VAL A 136 50.26 -32.25 -9.78
N LEU A 137 50.43 -30.95 -9.53
CA LEU A 137 49.77 -30.24 -8.42
C LEU A 137 48.24 -30.25 -8.56
N ILE A 138 47.74 -30.19 -9.80
CA ILE A 138 46.32 -30.32 -10.12
C ILE A 138 45.82 -31.74 -9.79
N GLN A 139 46.57 -32.75 -10.21
CA GLN A 139 46.26 -34.15 -9.93
C GLN A 139 46.23 -34.45 -8.42
N VAL A 140 47.07 -33.77 -7.63
CA VAL A 140 47.02 -33.82 -6.16
C VAL A 140 45.66 -33.36 -5.62
N HIS A 141 44.90 -32.52 -6.32
CA HIS A 141 43.57 -32.12 -5.86
C HIS A 141 42.48 -33.09 -6.31
N THR A 142 42.58 -33.60 -7.53
CA THR A 142 41.53 -34.44 -8.12
C THR A 142 41.59 -35.89 -7.66
N ALA A 143 42.79 -36.40 -7.34
CA ALA A 143 43.02 -37.80 -7.04
C ALA A 143 43.43 -38.08 -5.58
N VAL A 144 43.42 -37.07 -4.71
CA VAL A 144 43.82 -37.18 -3.28
C VAL A 144 42.89 -38.06 -2.44
N HIS A 145 41.70 -38.39 -2.95
CA HIS A 145 40.77 -39.30 -2.27
C HIS A 145 40.73 -40.69 -2.91
N ASP A 146 41.34 -40.86 -4.08
CA ASP A 146 41.37 -42.15 -4.77
C ASP A 146 42.57 -42.98 -4.31
N ARG A 147 42.30 -43.96 -3.43
CA ARG A 147 43.31 -44.89 -2.94
C ARG A 147 43.99 -45.72 -4.03
N LYS A 148 43.39 -45.84 -5.21
CA LYS A 148 44.00 -46.55 -6.34
C LYS A 148 44.96 -45.65 -7.13
N SER A 149 44.94 -44.34 -6.87
CA SER A 149 45.78 -43.38 -7.57
C SER A 149 47.22 -43.38 -7.05
N PRO A 150 48.23 -43.41 -7.93
CA PRO A 150 49.63 -43.18 -7.55
C PRO A 150 49.84 -41.85 -6.81
N ILE A 151 49.09 -40.82 -7.20
CA ILE A 151 49.17 -39.49 -6.58
C ILE A 151 48.72 -39.53 -5.12
N PHE A 152 47.72 -40.35 -4.78
CA PHE A 152 47.30 -40.55 -3.39
C PHE A 152 48.47 -41.07 -2.55
N HIS A 153 49.13 -42.13 -3.03
CA HIS A 153 50.22 -42.77 -2.30
C HIS A 153 51.43 -41.85 -2.19
N TYR A 154 51.84 -41.21 -3.27
CA TYR A 154 52.95 -40.25 -3.26
C TYR A 154 52.69 -39.07 -2.33
N PHE A 155 51.56 -38.38 -2.48
CA PHE A 155 51.27 -37.16 -1.71
C PHE A 155 51.13 -37.45 -0.21
N HIS A 156 50.44 -38.53 0.18
CA HIS A 156 50.33 -38.85 1.59
C HIS A 156 51.63 -39.42 2.18
N SER A 157 52.45 -40.13 1.40
CA SER A 157 53.81 -40.49 1.81
C SER A 157 54.68 -39.24 1.99
N PHE A 158 54.54 -38.22 1.14
CA PHE A 158 55.22 -36.93 1.30
C PHE A 158 54.87 -36.30 2.66
N LEU A 159 53.58 -36.23 3.01
CA LEU A 159 53.14 -35.73 4.32
C LEU A 159 53.73 -36.55 5.48
N ASP A 160 53.67 -37.89 5.39
CA ASP A 160 54.19 -38.79 6.42
C ASP A 160 55.71 -38.58 6.63
N VAL A 161 56.46 -38.57 5.53
CA VAL A 161 57.91 -38.33 5.51
C VAL A 161 58.25 -36.98 6.13
N HIS A 162 57.62 -35.89 5.71
CA HIS A 162 57.94 -34.57 6.24
C HIS A 162 57.59 -34.41 7.72
N TYR A 163 56.54 -35.07 8.20
CA TYR A 163 56.25 -35.17 9.63
C TYR A 163 57.37 -35.91 10.38
N HIS A 164 57.75 -37.10 9.91
CA HIS A 164 58.78 -37.91 10.56
C HIS A 164 60.13 -37.19 10.57
N LEU A 165 60.52 -36.55 9.47
CA LEU A 165 61.78 -35.81 9.37
C LEU A 165 61.79 -34.59 10.29
N LEU A 166 60.67 -33.88 10.46
CA LEU A 166 60.55 -32.78 11.41
C LEU A 166 60.75 -33.26 12.85
N VAL A 167 60.06 -34.33 13.24
CA VAL A 167 60.13 -34.92 14.58
C VAL A 167 61.53 -35.48 14.87
N LEU A 168 62.12 -36.20 13.93
CA LEU A 168 63.44 -36.77 14.08
C LEU A 168 64.53 -35.69 14.18
N ASN A 169 64.46 -34.62 13.38
CA ASN A 169 65.38 -33.48 13.53
C ASN A 169 65.28 -32.85 14.93
N TYR A 170 64.08 -32.75 15.50
CA TYR A 170 63.89 -32.25 16.85
C TYR A 170 64.51 -33.16 17.92
N ILE A 171 64.23 -34.47 17.87
CA ILE A 171 64.78 -35.44 18.84
C ILE A 171 66.29 -35.54 18.73
N CYS A 172 66.83 -35.38 17.53
CA CYS A 172 68.25 -35.31 17.27
C CYS A 172 68.91 -34.00 17.72
N GLY A 173 68.17 -33.05 18.31
CA GLY A 173 68.73 -31.81 18.84
C GLY A 173 69.13 -30.79 17.77
N ALA A 174 68.46 -30.78 16.61
CA ALA A 174 68.68 -29.75 15.59
C ALA A 174 68.48 -28.34 16.14
N SER A 175 69.26 -27.37 15.64
CA SER A 175 69.13 -25.98 16.04
C SER A 175 67.77 -25.40 15.65
N LYS A 176 67.34 -24.34 16.35
CA LYS A 176 66.08 -23.66 16.07
C LYS A 176 66.01 -23.13 14.64
N GLU A 177 67.13 -22.65 14.09
CA GLU A 177 67.23 -22.18 12.71
C GLU A 177 67.04 -23.31 11.70
N LYS A 178 67.59 -24.51 11.97
CA LYS A 178 67.40 -25.67 11.10
C LYS A 178 65.94 -26.13 11.11
N LEU A 179 65.32 -26.18 12.29
CA LEU A 179 63.89 -26.52 12.43
C LEU A 179 62.99 -25.49 11.72
N GLU A 180 63.27 -24.19 11.88
CA GLU A 180 62.56 -23.13 11.16
C GLU A 180 62.68 -23.28 9.63
N GLY A 181 63.87 -23.62 9.13
CA GLY A 181 64.10 -23.88 7.70
C GLY A 181 63.27 -25.05 7.16
N ILE A 182 63.15 -26.14 7.93
CA ILE A 182 62.32 -27.30 7.58
C ILE A 182 60.84 -26.93 7.58
N ILE A 183 60.36 -26.28 8.65
CA ILE A 183 58.96 -25.85 8.78
C ILE A 183 58.59 -24.88 7.65
N SER A 184 59.46 -23.91 7.36
CA SER A 184 59.28 -22.95 6.26
C SER A 184 59.14 -23.64 4.90
N THR A 185 60.00 -24.64 4.64
CA THR A 185 59.95 -25.46 3.42
C THR A 185 58.63 -26.21 3.29
N VAL A 186 58.17 -26.84 4.37
CA VAL A 186 56.89 -27.56 4.40
C VAL A 186 55.72 -26.60 4.19
N ILE A 187 55.70 -25.47 4.89
CA ILE A 187 54.66 -24.43 4.75
C ILE A 187 54.61 -23.92 3.30
N GLN A 188 55.76 -23.67 2.66
CA GLN A 188 55.82 -23.30 1.24
C GLN A 188 55.18 -24.34 0.33
N ASP A 189 55.50 -25.62 0.54
CA ASP A 189 54.96 -26.71 -0.27
C ASP A 189 53.43 -26.86 -0.08
N LEU A 190 52.94 -26.73 1.15
CA LEU A 190 51.50 -26.72 1.43
C LEU A 190 50.80 -25.51 0.79
N ILE A 191 51.38 -24.30 0.89
CA ILE A 191 50.83 -23.09 0.27
C ILE A 191 50.70 -23.24 -1.25
N VAL A 192 51.70 -23.80 -1.93
CA VAL A 192 51.64 -24.00 -3.39
C VAL A 192 50.47 -24.92 -3.79
N THR A 193 50.22 -25.98 -3.00
CA THR A 193 49.05 -26.84 -3.24
C THR A 193 47.76 -26.06 -3.05
N THR A 194 47.59 -25.39 -1.91
CA THR A 194 46.38 -24.62 -1.60
C THR A 194 46.14 -23.48 -2.59
N LYS A 195 47.19 -22.79 -3.05
CA LYS A 195 47.12 -21.70 -4.04
C LYS A 195 46.65 -22.18 -5.40
N THR A 196 47.10 -23.37 -5.82
CA THR A 196 46.63 -24.00 -7.07
C THR A 196 45.14 -24.33 -6.98
N SER A 197 44.65 -24.79 -5.81
CA SER A 197 43.21 -24.96 -5.54
C SER A 197 42.44 -23.64 -5.67
N TYR A 198 42.94 -22.62 -4.97
CA TYR A 198 42.28 -21.34 -4.77
C TYR A 198 41.98 -20.63 -6.09
N ARG A 199 42.92 -20.71 -7.05
CA ARG A 199 42.76 -20.13 -8.39
C ARG A 199 41.71 -20.84 -9.26
N ARG A 200 41.39 -22.10 -8.96
CA ARG A 200 40.50 -22.95 -9.77
C ARG A 200 39.09 -23.04 -9.23
N GLN A 201 38.93 -22.89 -7.91
CA GLN A 201 37.64 -23.02 -7.24
C GLN A 201 36.84 -21.72 -7.30
N SER A 202 35.54 -21.83 -7.57
CA SER A 202 34.59 -20.72 -7.40
C SER A 202 34.57 -20.27 -5.94
N ILE A 203 34.41 -18.97 -5.69
CA ILE A 203 34.48 -18.33 -4.37
C ILE A 203 33.70 -19.11 -3.27
N GLY A 204 32.49 -19.60 -3.57
CA GLY A 204 31.65 -20.34 -2.60
C GLY A 204 32.06 -21.80 -2.30
N ASN A 205 32.94 -22.39 -3.10
CA ASN A 205 33.38 -23.79 -2.97
C ASN A 205 34.87 -23.90 -2.61
N ARG A 206 35.48 -22.82 -2.12
CA ARG A 206 36.91 -22.81 -1.81
C ARG A 206 37.20 -23.65 -0.57
N LEU A 207 38.11 -24.61 -0.71
CA LEU A 207 38.61 -25.46 0.37
C LEU A 207 40.11 -25.18 0.57
N ALA A 208 40.49 -24.74 1.77
CA ALA A 208 41.90 -24.54 2.12
C ALA A 208 42.70 -25.83 2.21
N PHE A 209 42.03 -26.92 2.58
CA PHE A 209 42.65 -28.22 2.78
C PHE A 209 42.15 -29.18 1.70
N THR A 210 43.07 -29.72 0.90
CA THR A 210 42.76 -30.71 -0.14
C THR A 210 42.20 -32.00 0.44
N CYS A 211 42.61 -32.37 1.66
CA CYS A 211 42.03 -33.45 2.44
C CYS A 211 42.21 -33.23 3.94
N SER A 212 41.58 -34.11 4.74
CA SER A 212 41.72 -34.13 6.20
C SER A 212 43.18 -34.30 6.65
N CYS A 213 44.02 -34.96 5.87
CA CYS A 213 45.44 -35.12 6.19
C CYS A 213 46.23 -33.82 6.11
N VAL A 214 45.96 -32.97 5.12
CA VAL A 214 46.60 -31.64 5.01
C VAL A 214 46.16 -30.74 6.15
N ARG A 215 44.86 -30.74 6.48
CA ARG A 215 44.31 -30.04 7.65
C ARG A 215 45.04 -30.46 8.94
N ARG A 216 45.21 -31.77 9.16
CA ARG A 216 45.95 -32.31 10.31
C ARG A 216 47.41 -31.88 10.31
N PHE A 217 48.06 -31.85 9.15
CA PHE A 217 49.47 -31.48 9.11
C PHE A 217 49.67 -30.01 9.48
N TRP A 218 48.79 -29.11 9.01
CA TRP A 218 48.77 -27.72 9.48
C TRP A 218 48.58 -27.61 10.99
N LEU A 219 47.66 -28.37 11.57
CA LEU A 219 47.44 -28.42 13.02
C LEU A 219 48.67 -28.93 13.77
N ILE A 220 49.32 -29.99 13.27
CA ILE A 220 50.55 -30.53 13.85
C ILE A 220 51.68 -29.51 13.80
N LEU A 221 51.84 -28.76 12.70
CA LEU A 221 52.85 -27.71 12.60
C LEU A 221 52.63 -26.61 13.64
N GLN A 222 51.37 -26.18 13.85
CA GLN A 222 51.02 -25.23 14.92
C GLN A 222 51.39 -25.79 16.30
N LEU A 223 50.88 -26.98 16.64
CA LEU A 223 51.15 -27.63 17.93
C LEU A 223 52.65 -27.88 18.17
N PHE A 224 53.39 -28.27 17.13
CA PHE A 224 54.83 -28.48 17.20
C PHE A 224 55.56 -27.20 17.54
N THR A 225 55.25 -26.09 16.87
CA THR A 225 55.88 -24.81 17.18
C THR A 225 55.48 -24.27 18.56
N GLU A 226 54.25 -24.51 19.00
CA GLU A 226 53.75 -24.12 20.33
C GLU A 226 54.40 -24.93 21.46
N THR A 227 54.79 -26.18 21.20
CA THR A 227 55.42 -27.07 22.19
C THR A 227 56.94 -26.92 22.26
N VAL A 228 57.60 -26.65 21.13
CA VAL A 228 59.07 -26.62 21.02
C VAL A 228 59.67 -25.26 21.35
N SER A 229 58.93 -24.16 21.18
CA SER A 229 59.44 -22.80 21.36
C SER A 229 58.69 -22.07 22.47
N ASP A 230 59.43 -21.37 23.34
CA ASP A 230 58.85 -20.48 24.36
C ASP A 230 58.08 -19.29 23.74
N ASP A 231 58.43 -18.92 22.50
CA ASP A 231 57.71 -17.91 21.73
C ASP A 231 56.43 -18.49 21.12
N LYS A 232 55.28 -18.20 21.74
CA LYS A 232 53.94 -18.59 21.28
C LYS A 232 53.59 -18.09 19.87
N ASN A 233 54.32 -17.10 19.34
CA ASN A 233 54.10 -16.57 17.99
C ASN A 233 55.09 -17.12 16.95
N TRP A 234 55.90 -18.13 17.31
CA TRP A 234 56.92 -18.66 16.40
C TRP A 234 56.31 -19.21 15.11
N PHE A 235 55.18 -19.91 15.18
CA PHE A 235 54.42 -20.34 13.99
C PHE A 235 54.12 -19.17 13.06
N TRP A 236 53.51 -18.10 13.62
CA TRP A 236 53.08 -16.94 12.86
C TRP A 236 54.25 -16.18 12.24
N LYS A 237 55.40 -16.10 12.91
CA LYS A 237 56.62 -15.49 12.33
C LYS A 237 57.07 -16.23 11.06
N ILE A 238 57.09 -17.56 11.10
CA ILE A 238 57.45 -18.39 9.93
C ILE A 238 56.39 -18.24 8.84
N PHE A 239 55.11 -18.36 9.20
CA PHE A 239 53.98 -18.22 8.28
C PHE A 239 53.97 -16.86 7.57
N ASN A 240 54.19 -15.77 8.30
CA ASN A 240 54.22 -14.41 7.76
C ASN A 240 55.37 -14.22 6.77
N LYS A 241 56.56 -14.74 7.11
CA LYS A 241 57.75 -14.68 6.25
C LYS A 241 57.55 -15.44 4.94
N VAL A 242 56.86 -16.58 4.98
CA VAL A 242 56.58 -17.35 3.76
C VAL A 242 55.55 -16.64 2.86
N LEU A 243 54.57 -15.95 3.43
CA LEU A 243 53.50 -15.27 2.70
C LEU A 243 53.79 -13.80 2.33
N GLU A 244 54.99 -13.30 2.62
CA GLU A 244 55.37 -11.89 2.46
C GLU A 244 55.07 -11.37 1.04
N ASN A 245 55.42 -12.16 0.02
CA ASN A 245 55.27 -11.79 -1.40
C ASN A 245 53.99 -12.33 -2.06
N GLU A 246 53.12 -12.99 -1.29
CA GLU A 246 51.90 -13.60 -1.82
C GLU A 246 50.74 -12.60 -1.95
N ASP A 247 49.78 -12.94 -2.83
CA ASP A 247 48.57 -12.14 -3.06
C ASP A 247 47.84 -11.91 -1.73
N ALA A 248 47.41 -10.67 -1.49
CA ALA A 248 46.88 -10.26 -0.21
C ALA A 248 45.51 -10.90 0.10
N LEU A 249 44.64 -11.06 -0.90
CA LEU A 249 43.32 -11.68 -0.69
C LEU A 249 43.47 -13.17 -0.40
N PHE A 250 44.32 -13.86 -1.17
CA PHE A 250 44.68 -15.25 -0.90
C PHE A 250 45.30 -15.42 0.49
N THR A 251 46.21 -14.51 0.88
CA THR A 251 46.88 -14.56 2.18
C THR A 251 45.89 -14.42 3.35
N LEU A 252 44.96 -13.46 3.27
CA LEU A 252 43.96 -13.25 4.33
C LEU A 252 42.95 -14.40 4.40
N TRP A 253 42.59 -14.98 3.26
CA TRP A 253 41.77 -16.19 3.21
C TRP A 253 42.46 -17.39 3.83
N LEU A 254 43.72 -17.64 3.49
CA LEU A 254 44.48 -18.73 4.09
C LEU A 254 44.67 -18.49 5.59
N LEU A 255 44.97 -17.26 6.00
CA LEU A 255 45.06 -16.88 7.41
C LEU A 255 43.78 -17.25 8.15
N ALA A 256 42.61 -16.93 7.59
CA ALA A 256 41.33 -17.25 8.22
C ALA A 256 41.12 -18.75 8.42
N GLU A 257 41.45 -19.57 7.42
CA GLU A 257 41.31 -21.02 7.49
C GLU A 257 42.31 -21.68 8.45
N ILE A 258 43.55 -21.18 8.49
CA ILE A 258 44.59 -21.67 9.39
C ILE A 258 44.33 -21.25 10.84
N SER A 259 43.79 -20.05 11.09
CA SER A 259 43.43 -19.61 12.44
C SER A 259 42.30 -20.44 13.05
N LYS A 260 41.32 -20.90 12.27
CA LYS A 260 40.25 -21.80 12.74
C LYS A 260 40.76 -23.13 13.30
N LEU A 261 42.00 -23.54 12.97
CA LEU A 261 42.59 -24.76 13.53
C LEU A 261 42.93 -24.63 15.03
N GLN A 262 43.09 -23.42 15.55
CA GLN A 262 43.40 -23.18 16.96
C GLN A 262 42.18 -23.40 17.89
N SER A 263 40.96 -23.42 17.33
CA SER A 263 39.70 -23.61 18.06
C SER A 263 39.14 -25.03 18.00
N LEU A 264 39.93 -26.01 17.55
CA LEU A 264 39.47 -27.39 17.27
C LEU A 264 39.15 -28.23 18.53
N GLU A 265 39.79 -27.95 19.68
CA GLU A 265 39.63 -28.74 20.91
C GLU A 265 38.65 -28.07 21.90
N ASP A 266 38.82 -26.77 22.17
CA ASP A 266 38.06 -26.03 23.20
C ASP A 266 37.17 -24.90 22.62
N GLY A 267 36.94 -24.88 21.31
CA GLY A 267 36.18 -23.82 20.66
C GLY A 267 36.86 -22.45 20.73
N THR A 268 36.07 -21.38 20.80
CA THR A 268 36.53 -19.98 20.75
C THR A 268 37.19 -19.48 22.05
N GLU A 269 37.15 -20.29 23.11
CA GLU A 269 37.75 -19.98 24.42
C GLU A 269 39.13 -20.66 24.61
N SER A 270 39.60 -21.39 23.60
CA SER A 270 40.91 -22.05 23.62
C SER A 270 42.04 -21.09 23.94
N GLU A 271 42.85 -21.42 24.96
CA GLU A 271 44.04 -20.65 25.34
C GLU A 271 45.11 -20.61 24.23
N ARG A 272 45.00 -21.52 23.24
CA ARG A 272 45.88 -21.60 22.06
C ARG A 272 45.63 -20.49 21.05
N ILE A 273 44.48 -19.82 21.11
CA ILE A 273 44.14 -18.77 20.14
C ILE A 273 45.13 -17.61 20.28
N SER A 274 45.95 -17.41 19.26
CA SER A 274 46.91 -16.31 19.17
C SER A 274 46.65 -15.53 17.88
N PRO A 275 46.04 -14.33 17.95
CA PRO A 275 45.74 -13.52 16.77
C PRO A 275 47.00 -13.05 16.05
N ASN A 276 46.96 -13.08 14.71
CA ASN A 276 48.04 -12.60 13.85
C ASN A 276 47.66 -11.25 13.20
N TYR A 277 47.54 -10.22 14.04
CA TYR A 277 47.18 -8.89 13.58
C TYR A 277 48.23 -8.27 12.67
N ASP A 278 49.52 -8.59 12.83
CA ASP A 278 50.59 -8.02 12.03
C ASP A 278 50.46 -8.38 10.54
N LEU A 279 50.15 -9.65 10.23
CA LEU A 279 49.87 -10.08 8.85
C LEU A 279 48.55 -9.51 8.33
N LEU A 280 47.50 -9.53 9.17
CA LEU A 280 46.20 -8.98 8.80
C LEU A 280 46.33 -7.51 8.40
N GLU A 281 46.93 -6.68 9.26
CA GLU A 281 47.06 -5.24 9.03
C GLU A 281 47.93 -4.91 7.82
N SER A 282 49.04 -5.63 7.62
CA SER A 282 49.95 -5.39 6.48
C SER A 282 49.28 -5.71 5.15
N LYS A 283 48.64 -6.89 5.02
CA LYS A 283 47.95 -7.29 3.77
C LYS A 283 46.65 -6.52 3.55
N LEU A 284 45.92 -6.18 4.60
CA LEU A 284 44.71 -5.35 4.51
C LEU A 284 45.03 -3.94 3.98
N LYS A 285 46.12 -3.32 4.44
CA LYS A 285 46.58 -2.02 3.89
C LYS A 285 46.88 -2.10 2.40
N VAL A 286 47.46 -3.20 1.91
CA VAL A 286 47.70 -3.42 0.49
C VAL A 286 46.37 -3.50 -0.28
N LEU A 287 45.43 -4.33 0.18
CA LEU A 287 44.13 -4.47 -0.47
C LEU A 287 43.33 -3.18 -0.51
N LEU A 288 43.30 -2.41 0.58
CA LEU A 288 42.60 -1.12 0.62
C LEU A 288 43.19 -0.08 -0.34
N LEU A 289 44.42 -0.26 -0.83
CA LEU A 289 45.04 0.63 -1.82
C LEU A 289 44.84 0.15 -3.26
N THR A 290 44.75 -1.16 -3.49
CA THR A 290 44.81 -1.75 -4.84
C THR A 290 43.54 -2.44 -5.31
N ALA A 291 42.65 -2.85 -4.40
CA ALA A 291 41.51 -3.70 -4.71
C ALA A 291 40.24 -2.91 -5.06
N GLY A 292 39.41 -3.48 -5.95
CA GLY A 292 38.07 -2.97 -6.23
C GLY A 292 37.03 -3.42 -5.19
N CYS A 293 35.81 -2.88 -5.27
CA CYS A 293 34.73 -3.14 -4.30
C CYS A 293 34.42 -4.63 -4.11
N ASP A 294 34.34 -5.43 -5.19
CA ASP A 294 34.00 -6.85 -5.09
C ASP A 294 35.05 -7.64 -4.29
N SER A 295 36.32 -7.34 -4.50
CA SER A 295 37.43 -7.94 -3.75
C SER A 295 37.43 -7.52 -2.29
N LEU A 296 36.97 -6.30 -1.96
CA LEU A 296 36.83 -5.85 -0.57
C LEU A 296 35.66 -6.53 0.15
N VAL A 297 34.53 -6.75 -0.54
CA VAL A 297 33.41 -7.55 -0.01
C VAL A 297 33.88 -8.96 0.33
N GLU A 298 34.60 -9.61 -0.59
CA GLU A 298 35.15 -10.95 -0.38
C GLU A 298 36.16 -10.98 0.78
N CYS A 299 37.05 -9.98 0.84
CA CYS A 299 38.01 -9.81 1.93
C CYS A 299 37.29 -9.66 3.28
N PHE A 300 36.31 -8.78 3.40
CA PHE A 300 35.61 -8.53 4.65
C PHE A 300 34.80 -9.73 5.12
N ARG A 301 34.12 -10.45 4.23
CA ARG A 301 33.46 -11.72 4.58
C ARG A 301 34.43 -12.79 5.08
N THR A 302 35.65 -12.76 4.57
CA THR A 302 36.71 -13.70 4.97
C THR A 302 37.25 -13.39 6.36
N ILE A 303 37.46 -12.11 6.70
CA ILE A 303 38.04 -11.69 7.98
C ILE A 303 36.99 -11.45 9.08
N GLU A 304 35.71 -11.27 8.73
CA GLU A 304 34.62 -11.03 9.69
C GLU A 304 34.57 -12.11 10.79
N PRO A 305 34.61 -13.43 10.48
CA PRO A 305 34.58 -14.46 11.52
C PRO A 305 35.81 -14.45 12.42
N LEU A 306 36.95 -13.94 11.92
CA LEU A 306 38.14 -13.76 12.75
C LEU A 306 37.93 -12.61 13.73
N LEU A 307 37.50 -11.46 13.25
CA LEU A 307 37.41 -10.24 14.05
C LEU A 307 36.22 -10.23 15.01
N CYS A 308 35.08 -10.78 14.58
CA CYS A 308 33.83 -10.73 15.34
C CYS A 308 33.57 -11.98 16.18
N ASN A 309 34.40 -13.03 16.03
CA ASN A 309 34.23 -14.27 16.80
C ASN A 309 35.57 -14.80 17.33
N LEU A 310 36.44 -15.36 16.47
CA LEU A 310 37.62 -16.12 16.93
C LEU A 310 38.64 -15.28 17.73
N TRP A 311 38.95 -14.07 17.27
CA TRP A 311 39.94 -13.18 17.90
C TRP A 311 39.30 -12.14 18.81
N LEU A 312 38.00 -12.25 19.07
CA LEU A 312 37.26 -11.25 19.84
C LEU A 312 37.84 -11.09 21.25
N SER A 313 38.23 -12.19 21.92
CA SER A 313 38.81 -12.16 23.27
C SER A 313 40.09 -11.31 23.40
N LYS A 314 40.82 -11.12 22.30
CA LYS A 314 42.08 -10.35 22.21
C LYS A 314 41.96 -9.21 21.19
N ALA A 315 40.77 -8.64 21.06
CA ALA A 315 40.45 -7.70 19.98
C ALA A 315 41.25 -6.39 20.00
N ARG A 316 41.66 -5.95 18.81
CA ARG A 316 42.40 -4.69 18.55
C ARG A 316 41.56 -3.73 17.70
N ILE A 317 41.44 -2.48 18.15
CA ILE A 317 40.68 -1.44 17.43
C ILE A 317 41.40 -0.95 16.17
N GLU A 318 42.72 -1.14 16.11
CA GLU A 318 43.62 -0.63 15.09
C GLU A 318 43.24 -1.10 13.67
N VAL A 319 42.73 -2.34 13.54
CA VAL A 319 42.23 -2.89 12.27
C VAL A 319 41.07 -2.06 11.73
N PHE A 320 40.10 -1.72 12.58
CA PHE A 320 38.95 -0.90 12.20
C PHE A 320 39.35 0.55 11.87
N GLN A 321 40.37 1.06 12.54
CA GLN A 321 40.92 2.37 12.25
C GLN A 321 41.59 2.43 10.87
N ILE A 322 42.30 1.37 10.47
CA ILE A 322 42.89 1.23 9.13
C ILE A 322 41.79 1.24 8.07
N ILE A 323 40.72 0.48 8.27
CA ILE A 323 39.58 0.42 7.33
C ILE A 323 38.89 1.78 7.24
N TRP A 324 38.67 2.45 8.39
CA TRP A 324 38.07 3.79 8.42
C TRP A 324 38.91 4.86 7.71
N ASP A 325 40.23 4.83 7.86
CA ASP A 325 41.12 5.78 7.17
C ASP A 325 41.06 5.68 5.64
N HIS A 326 40.75 4.48 5.13
CA HIS A 326 40.43 4.29 3.72
C HIS A 326 39.07 4.91 3.40
N TYR A 327 38.01 4.50 4.11
CA TYR A 327 36.65 4.96 3.79
C TYR A 327 36.45 6.46 3.97
N SER A 328 37.09 7.11 4.94
CA SER A 328 37.00 8.56 5.14
C SER A 328 37.47 9.35 3.91
N LYS A 329 38.34 8.76 3.07
CA LYS A 329 38.77 9.33 1.79
C LYS A 329 37.76 9.05 0.67
N VAL A 330 37.14 7.86 0.63
CA VAL A 330 36.28 7.40 -0.46
C VAL A 330 34.76 7.39 -0.15
N LEU A 331 34.31 8.10 0.89
CA LEU A 331 32.89 8.16 1.30
C LEU A 331 31.90 8.44 0.15
N ASN A 332 32.31 9.23 -0.83
CA ASN A 332 31.45 9.66 -1.94
C ASN A 332 31.31 8.64 -3.09
N ILE A 333 32.02 7.51 -3.02
CA ILE A 333 32.13 6.54 -4.11
C ILE A 333 31.46 5.23 -3.71
N SER A 334 30.35 4.88 -4.36
CA SER A 334 29.70 3.58 -4.24
C SER A 334 29.15 3.13 -5.59
N SER A 335 29.17 1.82 -5.83
CA SER A 335 28.47 1.18 -6.95
C SER A 335 27.00 0.85 -6.62
N LYS A 336 26.61 0.92 -5.34
CA LYS A 336 25.28 0.57 -4.86
C LYS A 336 24.29 1.72 -5.07
N LYS A 337 23.11 1.37 -5.61
CA LYS A 337 21.93 2.24 -5.56
C LYS A 337 21.18 1.96 -4.27
N TYR A 338 21.10 2.95 -3.40
CA TYR A 338 20.34 2.84 -2.15
C TYR A 338 18.84 3.04 -2.40
N PRO A 339 17.98 2.38 -1.60
CA PRO A 339 16.55 2.58 -1.68
C PRO A 339 16.17 3.99 -1.19
N GLU A 340 15.09 4.52 -1.76
CA GLU A 340 14.61 5.86 -1.42
C GLU A 340 13.64 5.88 -0.24
N LYS A 341 13.15 4.73 0.24
CA LYS A 341 12.16 4.67 1.33
C LYS A 341 12.81 4.42 2.69
N ALA A 342 12.31 5.09 3.74
CA ALA A 342 12.85 4.93 5.10
C ALA A 342 12.78 3.48 5.61
N LEU A 343 11.70 2.74 5.36
CA LEU A 343 11.59 1.34 5.83
C LEU A 343 12.66 0.44 5.21
N GLU A 344 12.89 0.56 3.91
CA GLU A 344 13.90 -0.23 3.18
C GLU A 344 15.31 0.16 3.64
N LEU A 345 15.56 1.45 3.91
CA LEU A 345 16.82 1.92 4.52
C LEU A 345 17.00 1.40 5.95
N ASN A 346 15.93 1.34 6.75
CA ASN A 346 15.97 0.77 8.09
C ASN A 346 16.29 -0.73 8.07
N ASP A 347 15.82 -1.46 7.05
CA ASP A 347 16.14 -2.88 6.90
C ASP A 347 17.62 -3.10 6.54
N ILE A 348 18.25 -2.19 5.80
CA ILE A 348 19.71 -2.19 5.62
C ILE A 348 20.41 -2.02 6.97
N VAL A 349 19.97 -1.07 7.81
CA VAL A 349 20.55 -0.89 9.15
C VAL A 349 20.35 -2.14 10.01
N LYS A 350 19.19 -2.81 9.95
CA LYS A 350 18.99 -4.08 10.66
C LYS A 350 19.92 -5.18 10.15
N ALA A 351 20.11 -5.30 8.84
CA ALA A 351 21.05 -6.26 8.24
C ALA A 351 22.48 -6.03 8.75
N ILE A 352 22.94 -4.78 8.78
CA ILE A 352 24.26 -4.40 9.34
C ILE A 352 24.39 -4.84 10.81
N LEU A 353 23.32 -4.76 11.60
CA LEU A 353 23.36 -5.05 13.03
C LEU A 353 23.21 -6.54 13.38
N LEU A 354 22.62 -7.34 12.50
CA LEU A 354 22.27 -8.75 12.73
C LEU A 354 23.17 -9.72 11.96
N SER A 355 23.47 -9.40 10.69
CA SER A 355 24.17 -10.30 9.76
C SER A 355 25.12 -9.51 8.84
N PRO A 356 26.23 -8.95 9.38
CA PRO A 356 27.16 -8.12 8.61
C PRO A 356 27.68 -8.79 7.34
N ALA A 357 27.98 -10.09 7.39
CA ALA A 357 28.56 -10.82 6.26
C ALA A 357 27.61 -10.94 5.04
N ASP A 358 26.29 -10.89 5.28
CA ASP A 358 25.26 -10.98 4.25
C ASP A 358 24.98 -9.63 3.57
N CYS A 359 25.58 -8.54 4.06
CA CYS A 359 25.49 -7.25 3.40
C CYS A 359 26.10 -7.31 1.99
N ASN A 360 25.53 -6.52 1.08
CA ASN A 360 25.92 -6.50 -0.33
C ASN A 360 27.05 -5.51 -0.63
N GLU A 361 27.43 -4.68 0.35
CA GLU A 361 28.43 -3.63 0.18
C GLU A 361 29.51 -3.74 1.24
N ASP A 362 30.75 -3.52 0.82
CA ASP A 362 31.96 -3.54 1.64
C ASP A 362 31.87 -2.57 2.84
N PHE A 363 31.37 -1.36 2.61
CA PHE A 363 31.17 -0.38 3.68
C PHE A 363 30.18 -0.87 4.75
N GLU A 364 29.09 -1.54 4.34
CA GLU A 364 28.06 -2.06 5.27
C GLU A 364 28.64 -3.19 6.14
N ILE A 365 29.40 -4.11 5.53
CA ILE A 365 30.10 -5.18 6.26
C ILE A 365 31.07 -4.56 7.27
N PHE A 366 31.85 -3.56 6.87
CA PHE A 366 32.76 -2.84 7.77
C PHE A 366 32.02 -2.24 8.98
N VAL A 367 30.91 -1.54 8.75
CA VAL A 367 30.11 -0.95 9.84
C VAL A 367 29.59 -2.05 10.78
N GLY A 368 29.11 -3.16 10.23
CA GLY A 368 28.61 -4.29 11.02
C GLY A 368 29.72 -4.93 11.88
N MET A 369 30.90 -5.16 11.30
CA MET A 369 32.06 -5.66 12.05
C MET A 369 32.48 -4.70 13.18
N LEU A 370 32.49 -3.39 12.90
CA LEU A 370 32.83 -2.38 13.90
C LEU A 370 31.80 -2.34 15.04
N VAL A 371 30.50 -2.45 14.72
CA VAL A 371 29.45 -2.51 15.74
C VAL A 371 29.58 -3.78 16.58
N ALA A 372 29.79 -4.94 15.97
CA ALA A 372 29.99 -6.20 16.68
C ALA A 372 31.15 -6.10 17.69
N HIS A 373 32.28 -5.53 17.26
CA HIS A 373 33.44 -5.26 18.11
C HIS A 373 33.11 -4.32 19.28
N LEU A 374 32.47 -3.18 19.00
CA LEU A 374 32.15 -2.17 20.02
C LEU A 374 31.05 -2.60 21.01
N ARG A 375 30.20 -3.57 20.65
CA ARG A 375 29.24 -4.17 21.59
C ARG A 375 29.94 -4.91 22.72
N VAL A 376 31.05 -5.58 22.41
CA VAL A 376 31.84 -6.32 23.40
C VAL A 376 32.87 -5.42 24.09
N TYR A 377 33.47 -4.48 23.36
CA TYR A 377 34.49 -3.56 23.90
C TYR A 377 34.08 -2.07 23.78
N PRO A 378 33.05 -1.63 24.51
CA PRO A 378 32.54 -0.26 24.41
C PRO A 378 33.55 0.80 24.84
N THR A 379 34.52 0.46 25.70
CA THR A 379 35.60 1.36 26.13
C THR A 379 36.51 1.80 24.97
N GLN A 380 36.58 1.01 23.90
CA GLN A 380 37.38 1.34 22.72
C GLN A 380 36.68 2.35 21.80
N TRP A 381 35.40 2.67 22.03
CA TRP A 381 34.66 3.70 21.29
C TRP A 381 35.38 5.04 21.30
N GLY A 382 35.98 5.46 22.42
CA GLY A 382 36.67 6.75 22.53
C GLY A 382 37.79 6.93 21.50
N LYS A 383 38.56 5.86 21.23
CA LYS A 383 39.63 5.87 20.22
C LYS A 383 39.06 6.00 18.80
N MET A 384 38.00 5.26 18.49
CA MET A 384 37.36 5.30 17.17
C MET A 384 36.64 6.64 16.93
N LYS A 385 35.91 7.13 17.93
CA LYS A 385 35.23 8.42 17.94
C LYS A 385 36.17 9.58 17.59
N GLY A 386 37.32 9.67 18.25
CA GLY A 386 38.30 10.73 17.98
C GLY A 386 38.78 10.73 16.51
N ARG A 387 38.94 9.55 15.92
CA ARG A 387 39.36 9.37 14.52
C ARG A 387 38.24 9.69 13.53
N ILE A 388 37.02 9.22 13.78
CA ILE A 388 35.84 9.54 12.96
C ILE A 388 35.57 11.04 12.96
N TYR A 389 35.51 11.67 14.13
CA TYR A 389 35.12 13.09 14.23
C TYR A 389 36.20 14.04 13.69
N SER A 390 37.49 13.75 13.86
CA SER A 390 38.56 14.59 13.30
C SER A 390 38.61 14.57 11.77
N GLN A 391 38.22 13.46 11.15
CA GLN A 391 38.17 13.32 9.69
C GLN A 391 36.86 13.83 9.06
N LEU A 392 35.80 13.98 9.86
CA LEU A 392 34.50 14.55 9.47
C LEU A 392 34.38 16.04 9.86
N GLY A 393 35.42 16.83 9.55
CA GLY A 393 35.41 18.28 9.76
C GLY A 393 34.43 19.04 8.84
N PRO A 394 34.15 20.33 9.10
CA PRO A 394 33.17 21.13 8.35
C PRO A 394 33.44 21.20 6.84
N SER A 395 34.71 21.23 6.43
CA SER A 395 35.11 21.22 5.02
C SER A 395 34.77 19.90 4.32
N LYS A 396 34.92 18.77 5.02
CA LYS A 396 34.55 17.46 4.50
C LYS A 396 33.02 17.32 4.38
N LEU A 397 32.27 17.78 5.39
CA LEU A 397 30.80 17.78 5.34
C LEU A 397 30.26 18.52 4.10
N LYS A 398 30.85 19.68 3.77
CA LYS A 398 30.50 20.44 2.57
C LYS A 398 30.81 19.71 1.27
N SER A 399 31.81 18.83 1.21
CA SER A 399 32.19 18.09 -0.01
C SER A 399 31.48 16.74 -0.18
N LEU A 400 30.64 16.32 0.77
CA LEU A 400 29.88 15.07 0.64
C LEU A 400 28.84 15.15 -0.47
N ASN A 401 28.75 14.11 -1.29
CA ASN A 401 27.61 13.91 -2.20
C ASN A 401 26.52 13.10 -1.48
N GLN A 402 25.44 12.77 -2.20
CA GLN A 402 24.33 11.98 -1.68
C GLN A 402 24.77 10.62 -1.10
N ILE A 403 25.67 9.90 -1.78
CA ILE A 403 26.22 8.62 -1.32
C ILE A 403 26.99 8.80 0.00
N GLY A 404 27.83 9.83 0.09
CA GLY A 404 28.59 10.14 1.31
C GLY A 404 27.67 10.44 2.50
N ILE A 405 26.56 11.14 2.27
CA ILE A 405 25.54 11.43 3.30
C ILE A 405 24.88 10.12 3.77
N ILE A 406 24.51 9.23 2.84
CA ILE A 406 23.91 7.93 3.18
C ILE A 406 24.87 7.09 4.02
N ARG A 407 26.12 6.92 3.58
CA ARG A 407 27.12 6.11 4.29
C ARG A 407 27.43 6.64 5.69
N ILE A 408 27.60 7.94 5.86
CA ILE A 408 27.79 8.53 7.21
C ILE A 408 26.54 8.34 8.07
N SER A 409 25.34 8.49 7.50
CA SER A 409 24.10 8.29 8.23
C SER A 409 23.93 6.83 8.65
N LEU A 410 24.22 5.87 7.77
CA LEU A 410 24.22 4.42 8.09
C LEU A 410 25.24 4.09 9.19
N LEU A 411 26.44 4.68 9.12
CA LEU A 411 27.46 4.54 10.16
C LEU A 411 26.93 5.01 11.52
N PHE A 412 26.41 6.24 11.61
CA PHE A 412 25.92 6.78 12.88
C PHE A 412 24.65 6.07 13.37
N LEU A 413 23.71 5.73 12.48
CA LEU A 413 22.49 4.98 12.81
C LEU A 413 22.81 3.58 13.35
N SER A 414 23.83 2.91 12.80
CA SER A 414 24.26 1.59 13.26
C SER A 414 25.02 1.68 14.59
N LEU A 415 25.94 2.65 14.71
CA LEU A 415 26.68 2.90 15.94
C LEU A 415 25.79 3.40 17.09
N ALA A 416 24.61 3.96 16.81
CA ALA A 416 23.64 4.36 17.83
C ALA A 416 23.21 3.19 18.73
N SER A 417 23.38 1.94 18.27
CA SER A 417 23.20 0.75 19.12
C SER A 417 24.23 0.60 20.25
N ILE A 418 25.35 1.33 20.20
CA ILE A 418 26.40 1.35 21.23
C ILE A 418 26.21 2.53 22.19
N ASN A 419 26.10 3.76 21.67
CA ASN A 419 25.93 4.98 22.46
C ASN A 419 24.86 5.88 21.83
N PHE A 420 23.61 5.57 22.15
CA PHE A 420 22.46 6.18 21.52
C PHE A 420 22.36 7.69 21.77
N GLU A 421 22.54 8.16 23.01
CA GLU A 421 22.33 9.57 23.35
C GLU A 421 23.33 10.51 22.67
N GLU A 422 24.60 10.10 22.58
CA GLU A 422 25.61 10.90 21.91
C GLU A 422 25.39 10.91 20.39
N LEU A 423 25.15 9.72 19.82
CA LEU A 423 25.09 9.56 18.37
C LEU A 423 23.79 10.09 17.76
N SER A 424 22.65 9.98 18.46
CA SER A 424 21.40 10.65 18.05
C SER A 424 21.61 12.16 17.94
N LYS A 425 22.17 12.81 18.96
CA LYS A 425 22.53 14.24 18.93
C LYS A 425 23.50 14.56 17.78
N LYS A 426 24.45 13.66 17.50
CA LYS A 426 25.40 13.85 16.41
C LYS A 426 24.75 13.73 15.03
N ILE A 427 23.79 12.83 14.82
CA ILE A 427 23.00 12.74 13.58
C ILE A 427 22.18 14.01 13.38
N VAL A 428 21.51 14.51 14.42
CA VAL A 428 20.77 15.77 14.35
C VAL A 428 21.72 16.91 13.96
N SER A 429 22.83 17.06 14.68
CA SER A 429 23.84 18.10 14.37
C SER A 429 24.44 17.94 12.96
N PHE A 430 24.66 16.71 12.50
CA PHE A 430 25.13 16.45 11.13
C PHE A 430 24.12 16.94 10.11
N MET A 431 22.83 16.61 10.27
CA MET A 431 21.76 17.03 9.37
C MET A 431 21.52 18.55 9.39
N GLU A 432 21.66 19.20 10.56
CA GLU A 432 21.57 20.66 10.67
C GLU A 432 22.67 21.40 9.90
N ASN A 433 23.88 20.81 9.84
CA ASN A 433 25.05 21.41 9.20
C ASN A 433 25.11 21.16 7.68
N LEU A 434 24.20 20.36 7.12
CA LEU A 434 24.10 20.18 5.66
C LEU A 434 23.46 21.44 5.02
N SER A 435 23.88 21.76 3.79
CA SER A 435 23.21 22.80 2.99
C SER A 435 21.77 22.38 2.65
N SER A 436 20.88 23.35 2.44
CA SER A 436 19.48 23.11 2.09
C SER A 436 19.31 22.12 0.95
N ASP A 437 20.10 22.25 -0.12
CA ASP A 437 20.01 21.39 -1.32
C ASP A 437 20.38 19.93 -1.05
N LYS A 438 21.23 19.69 -0.05
CA LYS A 438 21.66 18.34 0.34
C LYS A 438 20.74 17.73 1.39
N ARG A 439 20.21 18.57 2.28
CA ARG A 439 19.26 18.20 3.34
C ARG A 439 17.89 17.87 2.76
N ASN A 440 17.40 18.69 1.84
CA ASN A 440 16.06 18.59 1.24
C ASN A 440 16.07 17.67 0.02
N THR A 441 16.49 16.43 0.27
CA THR A 441 16.43 15.32 -0.68
C THR A 441 15.62 14.19 -0.06
N LEU A 442 15.04 13.31 -0.88
CA LEU A 442 14.32 12.12 -0.38
C LEU A 442 15.20 11.32 0.59
N HIS A 443 16.46 11.07 0.24
CA HIS A 443 17.36 10.32 1.11
C HIS A 443 17.64 11.03 2.44
N GLY A 444 17.83 12.36 2.42
CA GLY A 444 18.04 13.13 3.66
C GLY A 444 16.84 13.02 4.62
N TRP A 445 15.63 13.17 4.10
CA TRP A 445 14.39 13.05 4.89
C TRP A 445 14.16 11.61 5.36
N ASN A 446 14.36 10.63 4.48
CA ASN A 446 14.18 9.22 4.82
C ASN A 446 15.20 8.72 5.85
N LEU A 447 16.47 9.12 5.77
CA LEU A 447 17.48 8.79 6.80
C LEU A 447 17.13 9.40 8.16
N TYR A 448 16.57 10.61 8.17
CA TYR A 448 16.08 11.22 9.40
C TYR A 448 14.82 10.54 9.93
N ALA A 449 13.93 10.08 9.04
CA ALA A 449 12.80 9.24 9.42
C ALA A 449 13.26 7.89 9.99
N VAL A 450 14.32 7.27 9.46
CA VAL A 450 14.92 6.05 10.05
C VAL A 450 15.39 6.32 11.48
N LEU A 451 16.01 7.48 11.76
CA LEU A 451 16.35 7.87 13.13
C LEU A 451 15.09 7.87 14.02
N MET A 452 14.01 8.51 13.59
CA MET A 452 12.76 8.54 14.36
C MET A 452 12.13 7.16 14.54
N ILE A 453 12.10 6.33 13.50
CA ILE A 453 11.62 4.94 13.55
C ILE A 453 12.42 4.15 14.60
N ARG A 454 13.75 4.32 14.62
CA ARG A 454 14.61 3.67 15.62
C ARG A 454 14.30 4.14 17.04
N HIS A 455 14.17 5.45 17.26
CA HIS A 455 13.79 6.01 18.56
C HIS A 455 12.52 5.34 19.09
N VAL A 456 11.44 5.30 18.29
CA VAL A 456 10.18 4.70 18.74
C VAL A 456 10.23 3.17 18.87
N SER A 457 10.98 2.49 18.01
CA SER A 457 11.14 1.02 18.08
C SER A 457 11.94 0.56 19.30
N GLU A 458 12.89 1.38 19.75
CA GLU A 458 13.68 1.15 20.96
C GLU A 458 13.01 1.77 22.22
N ASN A 459 11.74 2.20 22.11
CA ASN A 459 10.95 2.81 23.18
C ASN A 459 11.59 4.07 23.80
N ARG A 460 12.13 4.95 22.97
CA ARG A 460 12.78 6.23 23.34
C ARG A 460 11.98 7.43 22.82
N ASP A 461 12.06 8.56 23.51
CA ASP A 461 11.32 9.76 23.13
C ASP A 461 11.83 10.41 21.83
N LEU A 462 10.92 11.10 21.13
CA LEU A 462 11.21 11.90 19.94
C LEU A 462 11.45 13.38 20.22
N LYS A 463 11.46 13.81 21.49
CA LYS A 463 11.45 15.23 21.86
C LYS A 463 12.68 15.98 21.34
N THR A 464 13.83 15.30 21.32
CA THR A 464 15.11 15.88 20.88
C THR A 464 15.31 15.89 19.36
N VAL A 465 14.62 15.01 18.62
CA VAL A 465 14.77 14.87 17.16
C VAL A 465 13.64 15.55 16.37
N THR A 466 12.48 15.78 16.99
CA THR A 466 11.34 16.42 16.32
C THR A 466 11.59 17.86 15.83
N PRO A 467 12.30 18.74 16.57
CA PRO A 467 12.41 20.16 16.20
C PRO A 467 13.02 20.43 14.81
N LEU A 468 14.03 19.65 14.39
CA LEU A 468 14.63 19.82 13.07
C LEU A 468 13.67 19.37 11.96
N MET A 469 12.98 18.24 12.14
CA MET A 469 12.00 17.77 11.17
C MET A 469 10.84 18.75 11.02
N LEU A 470 10.33 19.33 12.13
CA LEU A 470 9.31 20.38 12.06
C LEU A 470 9.79 21.59 11.27
N ARG A 471 11.02 22.05 11.50
CA ARG A 471 11.62 23.15 10.72
C ARG A 471 11.65 22.81 9.21
N MET A 472 12.08 21.60 8.87
CA MET A 472 12.12 21.12 7.48
C MET A 472 10.72 21.01 6.85
N LEU A 473 9.71 20.58 7.61
CA LEU A 473 8.32 20.51 7.16
C LEU A 473 7.73 21.90 6.93
N HIS A 474 7.94 22.84 7.85
CA HIS A 474 7.49 24.22 7.67
C HIS A 474 8.14 24.91 6.48
N GLU A 475 9.44 24.69 6.25
CA GLU A 475 10.14 25.17 5.06
C GLU A 475 9.51 24.56 3.78
N ALA A 476 9.24 23.25 3.77
CA ALA A 476 8.71 22.54 2.60
C ALA A 476 7.24 22.83 2.27
N VAL A 477 6.42 23.21 3.23
CA VAL A 477 5.02 23.60 2.96
C VAL A 477 4.92 25.03 2.42
N ASN A 478 5.91 25.88 2.68
CA ASN A 478 5.97 27.24 2.12
C ASN A 478 6.47 27.28 0.67
N ASP A 479 7.18 26.24 0.22
CA ASP A 479 7.69 26.13 -1.15
C ASP A 479 7.06 24.92 -1.86
N SER A 480 6.23 25.18 -2.88
CA SER A 480 5.53 24.14 -3.63
C SER A 480 6.48 23.15 -4.33
N SER A 481 7.74 23.53 -4.58
CA SER A 481 8.74 22.63 -5.16
C SER A 481 9.11 21.47 -4.23
N TRP A 482 8.87 21.59 -2.93
CA TRP A 482 9.21 20.57 -1.91
C TRP A 482 8.01 19.74 -1.43
N PHE A 483 6.82 19.91 -2.03
CA PHE A 483 5.63 19.15 -1.64
C PHE A 483 5.78 17.63 -1.74
N TYR A 484 6.62 17.15 -2.66
CA TYR A 484 6.93 15.72 -2.80
C TYR A 484 7.63 15.16 -1.55
N LEU A 485 8.43 15.97 -0.84
CA LEU A 485 9.08 15.59 0.41
C LEU A 485 8.07 15.48 1.56
N VAL A 486 7.11 16.41 1.64
CA VAL A 486 6.02 16.37 2.63
C VAL A 486 5.16 15.12 2.44
N LYS A 487 4.84 14.79 1.18
CA LYS A 487 4.12 13.57 0.83
C LYS A 487 4.87 12.31 1.29
N ASP A 488 6.16 12.24 1.01
CA ASP A 488 7.00 11.12 1.45
C ASP A 488 7.10 11.04 2.98
N PHE A 489 7.20 12.20 3.65
CA PHE A 489 7.15 12.26 5.11
C PHE A 489 5.84 11.71 5.69
N ILE A 490 4.69 11.91 5.06
CA ILE A 490 3.41 11.37 5.55
C ILE A 490 3.42 9.83 5.58
N GLU A 491 4.01 9.18 4.57
CA GLU A 491 4.21 7.72 4.58
C GLU A 491 5.25 7.29 5.65
N ASN A 492 6.28 8.11 5.86
CA ASN A 492 7.23 7.89 6.95
C ASN A 492 6.58 8.07 8.32
N PHE A 493 5.65 9.01 8.48
CA PHE A 493 4.91 9.23 9.72
C PHE A 493 4.04 8.02 10.04
N LYS A 494 3.33 7.45 9.04
CA LYS A 494 2.65 6.16 9.18
C LYS A 494 3.59 5.06 9.67
N SER A 495 4.81 5.00 9.14
CA SER A 495 5.82 4.02 9.52
C SER A 495 6.33 4.22 10.95
N ILE A 496 6.51 5.48 11.39
CA ILE A 496 6.86 5.84 12.78
C ILE A 496 5.76 5.37 13.75
N ILE A 497 4.49 5.67 13.45
CA ILE A 497 3.36 5.25 14.29
C ILE A 497 3.23 3.72 14.33
N SER A 498 3.40 3.05 13.19
CA SER A 498 3.26 1.59 13.11
C SER A 498 4.40 0.83 13.79
N SER A 499 5.60 1.41 13.87
CA SER A 499 6.78 0.80 14.50
C SER A 499 6.84 1.02 16.01
N SER A 500 5.95 1.85 16.56
CA SER A 500 5.96 2.22 17.97
C SER A 500 5.12 1.26 18.81
N THR A 501 5.69 0.81 19.93
CA THR A 501 4.98 0.01 20.94
C THR A 501 4.25 0.87 21.96
N SER A 502 4.70 2.12 22.17
CA SER A 502 4.12 3.09 23.11
C SER A 502 3.89 4.45 22.43
N TYR A 503 2.67 4.96 22.50
CA TYR A 503 2.30 6.25 21.91
C TYR A 503 2.53 7.45 22.84
N GLN A 504 3.36 7.27 23.87
CA GLN A 504 3.72 8.29 24.87
C GLN A 504 5.12 8.92 24.62
N LEU A 505 5.75 8.63 23.48
CA LEU A 505 7.14 9.01 23.16
C LEU A 505 7.24 10.35 22.43
N HIS A 506 6.31 11.28 22.68
CA HIS A 506 6.23 12.60 22.03
C HIS A 506 5.98 12.57 20.52
N GLN A 507 5.41 11.49 19.97
CA GLN A 507 5.09 11.42 18.54
C GLN A 507 4.05 12.45 18.10
N TRP A 508 3.18 12.89 19.01
CA TRP A 508 2.20 13.96 18.76
C TRP A 508 2.84 15.29 18.34
N LEU A 509 4.11 15.52 18.70
CA LEU A 509 4.84 16.72 18.28
C LEU A 509 5.02 16.82 16.76
N LEU A 510 4.91 15.71 16.02
CA LEU A 510 5.00 15.71 14.56
C LEU A 510 3.73 16.29 13.89
N ILE A 511 2.62 16.39 14.63
CA ILE A 511 1.40 17.07 14.20
C ILE A 511 1.52 18.53 14.65
N ASP A 512 1.71 19.43 13.69
CA ASP A 512 1.85 20.86 13.94
C ASP A 512 1.25 21.69 12.80
N ASP A 513 1.37 23.00 12.87
CA ASP A 513 0.74 23.95 11.92
C ASP A 513 1.11 23.74 10.44
N TRP A 514 2.22 23.06 10.14
CA TRP A 514 2.60 22.69 8.77
C TRP A 514 1.51 21.84 8.10
N LEU A 515 0.85 20.97 8.87
CA LEU A 515 -0.20 20.07 8.37
C LEU A 515 -1.42 20.88 7.93
N THR A 516 -1.80 21.89 8.73
CA THR A 516 -2.89 22.81 8.43
C THR A 516 -2.65 23.54 7.11
N GLN A 517 -1.42 23.99 6.86
CA GLN A 517 -1.04 24.66 5.63
C GLN A 517 -0.97 23.69 4.44
N TYR A 518 -0.48 22.47 4.65
CA TYR A 518 -0.40 21.45 3.61
C TYR A 518 -1.79 21.01 3.13
N LEU A 519 -2.72 20.74 4.06
CA LEU A 519 -4.09 20.32 3.74
C LEU A 519 -4.87 21.37 2.96
N LYS A 520 -4.53 22.66 3.09
CA LYS A 520 -5.14 23.75 2.30
C LYS A 520 -4.71 23.74 0.84
N SER A 521 -3.51 23.26 0.53
CA SER A 521 -2.86 23.43 -0.77
C SER A 521 -2.57 22.12 -1.52
N CYS A 522 -2.71 20.97 -0.86
CA CYS A 522 -2.40 19.67 -1.43
C CYS A 522 -3.43 19.20 -2.48
N TYR A 523 -3.02 18.28 -3.35
CA TYR A 523 -3.91 17.63 -4.31
C TYR A 523 -4.87 16.65 -3.61
N TYR A 524 -6.02 16.37 -4.21
CA TYR A 524 -7.04 15.48 -3.64
C TYR A 524 -6.52 14.07 -3.29
N SER A 525 -5.62 13.50 -4.10
CA SER A 525 -5.00 12.20 -3.81
C SER A 525 -4.15 12.23 -2.53
N ASP A 526 -3.43 13.32 -2.32
CA ASP A 526 -2.55 13.50 -1.18
C ASP A 526 -3.36 13.84 0.08
N LEU A 527 -4.44 14.63 -0.06
CA LEU A 527 -5.43 14.84 0.99
C LEU A 527 -5.98 13.50 1.50
N LYS A 528 -6.41 12.62 0.58
CA LYS A 528 -6.93 11.28 0.93
C LYS A 528 -5.89 10.43 1.66
N SER A 529 -4.64 10.40 1.19
CA SER A 529 -3.57 9.65 1.87
C SER A 529 -3.29 10.20 3.26
N THR A 530 -3.16 11.54 3.37
CA THR A 530 -2.91 12.23 4.65
C THR A 530 -4.00 11.94 5.67
N LEU A 531 -5.28 12.09 5.29
CA LEU A 531 -6.40 11.76 6.15
C LEU A 531 -6.41 10.27 6.54
N GLY A 532 -6.01 9.38 5.62
CA GLY A 532 -5.84 7.95 5.93
C GLY A 532 -4.80 7.69 7.02
N VAL A 533 -3.64 8.36 6.96
CA VAL A 533 -2.60 8.26 8.00
C VAL A 533 -3.05 8.87 9.32
N LEU A 534 -3.77 9.99 9.29
CA LEU A 534 -4.33 10.61 10.50
C LEU A 534 -5.40 9.75 11.16
N LEU A 535 -6.27 9.10 10.38
CA LEU A 535 -7.25 8.15 10.90
C LEU A 535 -6.57 6.95 11.56
N LEU A 536 -5.57 6.35 10.90
CA LEU A 536 -4.78 5.26 11.47
C LEU A 536 -4.10 5.68 12.78
N THR A 537 -3.57 6.92 12.82
CA THR A 537 -2.97 7.48 14.03
C THR A 537 -4.00 7.61 15.13
N LEU A 538 -5.18 8.16 14.83
CA LEU A 538 -6.28 8.32 15.78
C LEU A 538 -6.73 6.97 16.36
N GLU A 539 -6.92 5.94 15.52
CA GLU A 539 -7.29 4.58 15.94
C GLU A 539 -6.25 3.88 16.83
N LYS A 540 -4.98 4.34 16.80
CA LYS A 540 -3.93 3.82 17.70
C LYS A 540 -3.90 4.54 19.04
N VAL A 541 -4.32 5.80 19.09
CA VAL A 541 -4.18 6.70 20.26
C VAL A 541 -5.51 7.05 20.93
N ASP A 542 -6.64 6.57 20.43
CA ASP A 542 -7.99 6.77 20.98
C ASP A 542 -8.22 6.12 22.35
N LYS A 543 -7.27 5.30 22.82
CA LYS A 543 -7.30 4.70 24.15
C LYS A 543 -7.07 5.73 25.25
N ALA A 544 -7.75 5.55 26.38
CA ALA A 544 -7.71 6.46 27.53
C ALA A 544 -6.28 6.76 28.05
N ASP A 545 -5.37 5.79 27.97
CA ASP A 545 -3.99 5.94 28.44
C ASP A 545 -3.11 6.85 27.56
N PHE A 546 -3.54 7.12 26.32
CA PHE A 546 -2.75 7.86 25.33
C PHE A 546 -3.41 9.16 24.91
N TRP A 547 -4.74 9.16 24.77
CA TRP A 547 -5.51 10.28 24.22
C TRP A 547 -5.20 11.66 24.83
N PRO A 548 -5.06 11.83 26.17
CA PRO A 548 -4.80 13.15 26.76
C PRO A 548 -3.54 13.85 26.25
N LEU A 549 -2.53 13.10 25.79
CA LEU A 549 -1.30 13.66 25.22
C LEU A 549 -1.48 14.15 23.78
N TRP A 550 -2.40 13.53 23.04
CA TRP A 550 -2.66 13.79 21.62
C TRP A 550 -3.81 14.79 21.40
N GLU A 551 -4.71 14.91 22.38
CA GLU A 551 -5.93 15.68 22.31
C GLU A 551 -5.70 17.12 21.83
N GLY A 552 -4.71 17.84 22.40
CA GLY A 552 -4.40 19.21 22.03
C GLY A 552 -4.03 19.36 20.56
N ARG A 553 -3.21 18.45 20.01
CA ARG A 553 -2.76 18.53 18.60
C ARG A 553 -3.89 18.21 17.61
N PHE A 554 -4.75 17.26 17.94
CA PHE A 554 -5.93 16.98 17.11
C PHE A 554 -6.96 18.12 17.17
N ARG A 555 -7.14 18.75 18.34
CA ARG A 555 -8.03 19.88 18.54
C ARG A 555 -7.55 21.14 17.82
N ASP A 556 -6.26 21.45 17.92
CA ASP A 556 -5.73 22.75 17.50
C ASP A 556 -5.26 22.74 16.03
N CYS A 557 -4.74 21.61 15.54
CA CYS A 557 -4.19 21.52 14.17
C CYS A 557 -5.12 20.76 13.20
N ILE A 558 -5.76 19.67 13.62
CA ILE A 558 -6.50 18.78 12.70
C ILE A 558 -7.96 19.22 12.54
N TYR A 559 -8.69 19.39 13.65
CA TYR A 559 -10.11 19.73 13.60
C TYR A 559 -10.41 21.03 12.83
N PRO A 560 -9.66 22.14 12.99
CA PRO A 560 -9.88 23.36 12.22
C PRO A 560 -9.69 23.17 10.73
N SER A 561 -8.71 22.36 10.31
CA SER A 561 -8.52 21.97 8.92
C SER A 561 -9.70 21.18 8.38
N LEU A 562 -10.20 20.18 9.11
CA LEU A 562 -11.39 19.42 8.71
C LEU A 562 -12.60 20.34 8.54
N LYS A 563 -12.81 21.26 9.49
CA LYS A 563 -13.90 22.25 9.44
C LYS A 563 -13.78 23.16 8.22
N GLN A 564 -12.57 23.62 7.90
CA GLN A 564 -12.34 24.43 6.71
C GLN A 564 -12.63 23.65 5.43
N THR A 565 -12.21 22.37 5.36
CA THR A 565 -12.53 21.50 4.22
C THR A 565 -14.04 21.27 4.09
N MET A 566 -14.79 21.18 5.20
CA MET A 566 -16.26 21.08 5.20
C MET A 566 -16.98 22.37 4.82
N SER A 567 -16.36 23.52 5.07
CA SER A 567 -16.97 24.84 4.80
C SER A 567 -16.62 25.37 3.41
N GLY A 568 -15.60 24.82 2.75
CA GLY A 568 -15.10 25.27 1.45
C GLY A 568 -15.68 24.48 0.27
N SER A 569 -15.40 24.93 -0.95
CA SER A 569 -15.78 24.25 -2.21
C SER A 569 -14.77 23.19 -2.66
N SER A 570 -13.87 22.75 -1.77
CA SER A 570 -12.81 21.79 -2.08
C SER A 570 -13.34 20.35 -2.11
N PRO A 571 -12.78 19.46 -2.94
CA PRO A 571 -13.20 18.06 -2.97
C PRO A 571 -12.91 17.37 -1.63
N MET A 572 -13.92 16.69 -1.08
CA MET A 572 -13.89 16.11 0.27
C MET A 572 -13.70 14.60 0.23
N SER A 573 -13.00 14.06 1.23
CA SER A 573 -12.90 12.60 1.45
C SER A 573 -13.96 12.17 2.47
N ASP A 574 -14.53 10.98 2.28
CA ASP A 574 -15.37 10.31 3.27
C ASP A 574 -14.67 10.11 4.62
N THR A 575 -13.36 9.86 4.61
CA THR A 575 -12.47 9.81 5.79
C THR A 575 -12.58 11.06 6.67
N THR A 576 -12.84 12.25 6.11
CA THR A 576 -13.04 13.49 6.87
C THR A 576 -14.20 13.33 7.86
N GLY A 577 -15.29 12.69 7.44
CA GLY A 577 -16.46 12.43 8.28
C GLY A 577 -16.12 11.46 9.42
N LYS A 578 -15.38 10.38 9.10
CA LYS A 578 -14.92 9.40 10.12
C LYS A 578 -14.07 10.05 11.20
N ILE A 579 -13.05 10.82 10.82
CA ILE A 579 -12.16 11.48 11.78
C ILE A 579 -12.95 12.45 12.64
N ALA A 580 -13.79 13.31 12.04
CA ALA A 580 -14.61 14.25 12.80
C ALA A 580 -15.55 13.54 13.79
N GLY A 581 -16.15 12.41 13.41
CA GLY A 581 -17.03 11.62 14.28
C GLY A 581 -16.28 11.02 15.46
N LYS A 582 -15.11 10.42 15.22
CA LYS A 582 -14.22 9.91 16.29
C LYS A 582 -13.76 11.02 17.23
N LEU A 583 -13.39 12.19 16.70
CA LEU A 583 -13.01 13.34 17.52
C LEU A 583 -14.15 13.83 18.41
N CYS A 584 -15.40 13.79 17.95
CA CYS A 584 -16.55 14.17 18.80
C CYS A 584 -16.76 13.20 19.97
N ARG A 585 -16.55 11.90 19.74
CA ARG A 585 -16.61 10.89 20.81
C ARG A 585 -15.54 11.13 21.88
N LEU A 586 -14.33 11.47 21.44
CA LEU A 586 -13.19 11.69 22.32
C LEU A 586 -13.21 13.09 22.97
N MET A 587 -13.84 14.07 22.33
CA MET A 587 -13.99 15.45 22.77
C MET A 587 -15.45 15.91 22.64
N PRO A 588 -16.32 15.57 23.61
CA PRO A 588 -17.76 15.86 23.53
C PRO A 588 -18.11 17.34 23.38
N ASN A 589 -17.24 18.25 23.80
CA ASN A 589 -17.38 19.69 23.62
C ASN A 589 -17.38 20.14 22.15
N LEU A 590 -16.80 19.37 21.23
CA LEU A 590 -16.79 19.69 19.79
C LEU A 590 -18.08 19.26 19.07
N THR A 591 -18.91 18.41 19.69
CA THR A 591 -20.06 17.77 19.04
C THR A 591 -21.02 18.77 18.38
N ASN A 592 -21.35 19.87 19.05
CA ASN A 592 -22.25 20.89 18.50
C ASN A 592 -21.67 21.56 17.25
N ASP A 593 -20.40 21.94 17.31
CA ASP A 593 -19.72 22.62 16.21
C ASP A 593 -19.51 21.69 15.01
N ALA A 594 -19.18 20.42 15.28
CA ALA A 594 -18.97 19.41 14.26
C ALA A 594 -20.28 19.04 13.55
N LEU A 595 -21.37 18.84 14.30
CA LEU A 595 -22.70 18.60 13.73
C LEU A 595 -23.14 19.76 12.83
N ASN A 596 -22.94 21.00 13.27
CA ASN A 596 -23.25 22.17 12.45
C ASN A 596 -22.39 22.20 11.17
N SER A 597 -21.10 21.88 11.27
CA SER A 597 -20.18 21.87 10.13
C SER A 597 -20.54 20.79 9.11
N VAL A 598 -20.88 19.57 9.55
CA VAL A 598 -21.30 18.45 8.69
C VAL A 598 -22.70 18.68 8.10
N SER A 599 -23.57 19.42 8.81
CA SER A 599 -24.89 19.83 8.32
C SER A 599 -24.87 20.87 7.20
N GLY A 600 -23.69 21.40 6.85
CA GLY A 600 -23.52 22.38 5.79
C GLY A 600 -24.11 21.93 4.45
N ASP A 601 -24.64 22.90 3.69
CA ASP A 601 -25.37 22.66 2.44
C ASP A 601 -24.52 21.96 1.37
N TRP A 602 -23.20 22.18 1.38
CA TRP A 602 -22.25 21.67 0.39
C TRP A 602 -21.56 20.36 0.80
N VAL A 603 -21.81 19.87 2.02
CA VAL A 603 -21.15 18.65 2.52
C VAL A 603 -21.75 17.41 1.84
N PRO A 604 -20.93 16.54 1.20
CA PRO A 604 -21.40 15.33 0.55
C PRO A 604 -22.09 14.35 1.51
N PRO A 605 -23.10 13.59 1.04
CA PRO A 605 -23.78 12.54 1.80
C PRO A 605 -22.84 11.49 2.36
N SER A 606 -21.79 11.10 1.62
CA SER A 606 -20.81 10.11 2.08
C SER A 606 -20.09 10.56 3.36
N VAL A 607 -19.68 11.82 3.44
CA VAL A 607 -19.03 12.41 4.63
C VAL A 607 -20.00 12.42 5.81
N SER A 608 -21.25 12.85 5.58
CA SER A 608 -22.28 12.87 6.62
C SER A 608 -22.60 11.46 7.14
N CYS A 609 -22.70 10.48 6.24
CA CYS A 609 -22.96 9.08 6.58
C CYS A 609 -21.84 8.50 7.45
N GLN A 610 -20.58 8.68 7.05
CA GLN A 610 -19.44 8.19 7.84
C GLN A 610 -19.32 8.88 9.20
N PHE A 611 -19.59 10.18 9.28
CA PHE A 611 -19.65 10.90 10.55
C PHE A 611 -20.74 10.33 11.47
N LEU A 612 -21.96 10.16 10.96
CA LEU A 612 -23.07 9.63 11.74
C LEU A 612 -22.85 8.20 12.22
N ASN A 613 -22.27 7.34 11.36
CA ASN A 613 -21.93 5.98 11.76
C ASN A 613 -21.01 5.99 12.98
N GLU A 614 -19.92 6.79 12.97
CA GLU A 614 -18.98 6.83 14.08
C GLU A 614 -19.58 7.35 15.39
N ILE A 615 -20.37 8.43 15.36
CA ILE A 615 -20.97 8.98 16.58
C ILE A 615 -22.06 8.07 17.17
N LEU A 616 -22.76 7.30 16.32
CA LEU A 616 -23.87 6.44 16.75
C LEU A 616 -23.46 4.99 17.08
N THR A 617 -22.22 4.57 16.77
CA THR A 617 -21.72 3.21 17.07
C THR A 617 -21.94 2.84 18.54
N ASP A 618 -21.60 3.76 19.46
CA ASP A 618 -21.66 3.50 20.90
C ASP A 618 -22.85 4.19 21.60
N PHE A 619 -23.72 4.86 20.85
CA PHE A 619 -24.96 5.41 21.37
C PHE A 619 -25.96 4.28 21.70
N PRO A 620 -26.68 4.34 22.84
CA PRO A 620 -26.67 5.38 23.90
C PRO A 620 -25.71 5.08 25.06
N ASN A 621 -24.87 4.05 24.96
CA ASN A 621 -24.13 3.49 26.10
C ASN A 621 -23.00 4.38 26.61
N SER A 622 -22.16 4.92 25.73
CA SER A 622 -20.97 5.72 26.11
C SER A 622 -21.00 7.17 25.62
N PHE A 623 -21.94 7.52 24.73
CA PHE A 623 -22.07 8.86 24.17
C PHE A 623 -23.55 9.26 24.16
N ILE A 624 -23.87 10.41 24.76
CA ILE A 624 -25.25 10.90 24.91
C ILE A 624 -25.43 12.15 24.06
N LEU A 625 -26.51 12.16 23.26
CA LEU A 625 -26.90 13.29 22.44
C LEU A 625 -27.98 14.13 23.14
N THR A 626 -27.88 15.45 23.02
CA THR A 626 -28.93 16.38 23.46
C THR A 626 -30.05 16.48 22.42
N GLN A 627 -31.24 16.91 22.83
CA GLN A 627 -32.39 17.02 21.91
C GLN A 627 -32.10 17.81 20.61
N PRO A 628 -31.40 18.96 20.64
CA PRO A 628 -31.05 19.67 19.41
C PRO A 628 -30.11 18.87 18.49
N GLN A 629 -29.16 18.11 19.07
CA GLN A 629 -28.24 17.28 18.31
C GLN A 629 -28.98 16.11 17.65
N ILE A 630 -29.95 15.51 18.35
CA ILE A 630 -30.79 14.44 17.79
C ILE A 630 -31.56 14.93 16.56
N SER A 631 -32.15 16.13 16.62
CA SER A 631 -32.82 16.73 15.46
C SER A 631 -31.88 16.89 14.25
N ILE A 632 -30.63 17.30 14.47
CA ILE A 632 -29.62 17.43 13.39
C ILE A 632 -29.23 16.05 12.85
N VAL A 633 -29.06 15.05 13.72
CA VAL A 633 -28.76 13.66 13.30
C VAL A 633 -29.87 13.12 12.38
N MET A 634 -31.13 13.35 12.73
CA MET A 634 -32.27 12.94 11.90
C MET A 634 -32.30 13.68 10.56
N GLN A 635 -32.03 14.98 10.55
CA GLN A 635 -31.88 15.76 9.32
C GLN A 635 -30.77 15.21 8.42
N LEU A 636 -29.60 14.89 8.99
CA LEU A 636 -28.49 14.30 8.27
C LEU A 636 -28.81 12.89 7.75
N TRP A 637 -29.57 12.08 8.51
CA TRP A 637 -30.04 10.77 8.04
C TRP A 637 -30.98 10.90 6.83
N ILE A 638 -31.92 11.86 6.85
CA ILE A 638 -32.78 12.14 5.69
C ILE A 638 -31.96 12.67 4.52
N LYS A 639 -31.05 13.62 4.76
CA LYS A 639 -30.14 14.16 3.73
C LYS A 639 -29.35 13.03 3.06
N THR A 640 -28.78 12.12 3.84
CA THR A 640 -27.95 11.01 3.33
C THR A 640 -28.76 9.96 2.58
N SER A 641 -29.96 9.64 3.05
CA SER A 641 -30.85 8.66 2.43
C SER A 641 -31.52 9.20 1.15
N LEU A 642 -31.76 10.51 1.08
CA LEU A 642 -32.36 11.18 -0.08
C LEU A 642 -31.34 11.42 -1.20
N LEU A 643 -30.12 11.82 -0.86
CA LEU A 643 -29.10 12.26 -1.82
C LEU A 643 -28.10 11.15 -2.21
N SER A 644 -28.27 9.92 -1.71
CA SER A 644 -27.46 8.76 -2.07
C SER A 644 -28.33 7.61 -2.54
N THR A 645 -27.82 6.86 -3.53
CA THR A 645 -28.45 5.61 -4.00
C THR A 645 -27.88 4.36 -3.32
N SER A 646 -26.86 4.50 -2.46
CA SER A 646 -26.27 3.41 -1.69
C SER A 646 -27.17 2.99 -0.53
N SER A 647 -27.31 1.68 -0.30
CA SER A 647 -28.03 1.13 0.86
C SER A 647 -27.30 1.51 2.17
N ASN A 648 -27.89 2.42 2.94
CA ASN A 648 -27.39 2.87 4.24
C ASN A 648 -28.03 2.07 5.40
N GLU A 649 -27.97 0.73 5.32
CA GLU A 649 -28.61 -0.16 6.29
C GLU A 649 -28.03 0.03 7.70
N ASP A 650 -26.70 -0.01 7.84
CA ASP A 650 -26.01 0.17 9.13
C ASP A 650 -26.34 1.51 9.79
N LEU A 651 -26.35 2.59 9.00
CA LEU A 651 -26.70 3.91 9.48
C LEU A 651 -28.16 3.94 9.96
N THR A 652 -29.07 3.35 9.19
CA THR A 652 -30.49 3.30 9.55
C THR A 652 -30.69 2.53 10.86
N VAL A 653 -30.05 1.37 11.02
CA VAL A 653 -30.08 0.59 12.27
C VAL A 653 -29.63 1.43 13.47
N ASN A 654 -28.56 2.21 13.29
CA ASN A 654 -28.02 3.06 14.35
C ASN A 654 -28.92 4.26 14.68
N VAL A 655 -29.49 4.92 13.67
CA VAL A 655 -30.43 6.05 13.85
C VAL A 655 -31.73 5.58 14.50
N MET A 656 -32.17 4.34 14.25
CA MET A 656 -33.37 3.76 14.88
C MET A 656 -33.25 3.53 16.39
N LYS A 657 -32.04 3.64 16.97
CA LYS A 657 -31.85 3.62 18.42
C LYS A 657 -32.40 4.88 19.12
N LEU A 658 -32.67 5.95 18.36
CA LEU A 658 -33.22 7.21 18.87
C LEU A 658 -34.69 7.06 19.28
N ASP A 659 -35.05 7.58 20.46
CA ASP A 659 -36.38 7.47 21.07
C ASP A 659 -37.49 8.21 20.31
N GLU A 660 -37.11 9.08 19.38
CA GLU A 660 -37.99 9.85 18.51
C GLU A 660 -38.76 9.01 17.50
N PHE A 661 -38.29 7.79 17.19
CA PHE A 661 -38.95 6.90 16.23
C PHE A 661 -39.96 5.96 16.94
N PRO A 662 -41.27 6.00 16.59
CA PRO A 662 -42.25 5.06 17.11
C PRO A 662 -41.90 3.60 16.82
N LEU A 663 -42.23 2.67 17.73
CA LEU A 663 -41.92 1.24 17.59
C LEU A 663 -42.40 0.64 16.26
N MET A 664 -43.62 0.97 15.83
CA MET A 664 -44.18 0.49 14.56
C MET A 664 -43.39 0.98 13.34
N LEU A 665 -42.91 2.23 13.39
CA LEU A 665 -42.05 2.80 12.35
C LEU A 665 -40.68 2.10 12.33
N ARG A 666 -40.07 1.85 13.50
CA ARG A 666 -38.79 1.15 13.60
C ARG A 666 -38.85 -0.23 12.94
N SER A 667 -39.89 -1.02 13.24
CA SER A 667 -40.07 -2.36 12.64
C SER A 667 -40.27 -2.29 11.13
N HIS A 668 -41.00 -1.28 10.64
CA HIS A 668 -41.25 -1.11 9.21
C HIS A 668 -39.99 -0.69 8.44
N LEU A 669 -39.18 0.21 9.01
CA LEU A 669 -37.92 0.67 8.41
C LEU A 669 -36.87 -0.43 8.31
N LEU A 670 -36.74 -1.27 9.35
CA LEU A 670 -35.78 -2.39 9.37
C LEU A 670 -36.13 -3.51 8.37
N ALA A 671 -37.41 -3.63 7.98
CA ALA A 671 -37.85 -4.62 7.01
C ALA A 671 -37.80 -4.12 5.55
N SER A 672 -37.61 -2.81 5.35
CA SER A 672 -37.62 -2.19 4.02
C SER A 672 -36.24 -2.19 3.36
N ARG A 673 -36.22 -2.35 2.04
CA ARG A 673 -35.01 -2.15 1.21
C ARG A 673 -34.67 -0.68 1.02
N ASP A 674 -35.67 0.19 1.08
CA ASP A 674 -35.52 1.64 1.00
C ASP A 674 -36.11 2.28 2.27
N PRO A 675 -35.25 2.65 3.23
CA PRO A 675 -35.69 3.25 4.48
C PRO A 675 -36.40 4.61 4.31
N ILE A 676 -36.01 5.43 3.33
CA ILE A 676 -36.65 6.74 3.16
C ILE A 676 -38.05 6.59 2.56
N CYS A 677 -38.24 5.67 1.62
CA CYS A 677 -39.57 5.38 1.08
C CYS A 677 -40.49 4.77 2.15
N ALA A 678 -40.00 3.80 2.95
CA ALA A 678 -40.78 3.24 4.05
C ALA A 678 -41.12 4.27 5.14
N PHE A 679 -40.20 5.22 5.41
CA PHE A 679 -40.47 6.34 6.31
C PHE A 679 -41.64 7.21 5.80
N ILE A 680 -41.63 7.53 4.51
CA ILE A 680 -42.68 8.30 3.84
C ILE A 680 -44.02 7.55 3.86
N GLU A 681 -44.02 6.26 3.52
CA GLU A 681 -45.22 5.43 3.51
C GLU A 681 -45.87 5.33 4.90
N TYR A 682 -45.04 5.14 5.95
CA TYR A 682 -45.53 5.15 7.33
C TYR A 682 -46.22 6.46 7.68
N LEU A 683 -45.59 7.60 7.39
CA LEU A 683 -46.17 8.92 7.67
C LEU A 683 -47.52 9.13 6.95
N GLY A 684 -47.70 8.53 5.77
CA GLY A 684 -48.96 8.59 5.01
C GLY A 684 -50.02 7.54 5.35
N SER A 685 -49.69 6.48 6.09
CA SER A 685 -50.59 5.33 6.32
C SER A 685 -51.85 5.64 7.13
N ASP A 686 -51.78 6.55 8.10
CA ASP A 686 -52.93 7.09 8.86
C ASP A 686 -52.88 8.63 8.97
N ILE A 687 -53.04 9.29 7.83
CA ILE A 687 -52.94 10.75 7.72
C ILE A 687 -53.88 11.48 8.69
N LYS A 688 -55.08 10.94 8.95
CA LYS A 688 -56.10 11.58 9.81
C LYS A 688 -55.67 11.59 11.27
N GLN A 689 -55.14 10.48 11.76
CA GLN A 689 -54.60 10.40 13.11
C GLN A 689 -53.30 11.19 13.24
N HIS A 690 -52.42 11.12 12.23
CA HIS A 690 -51.13 11.80 12.23
C HIS A 690 -51.24 13.33 12.25
N LEU A 691 -52.26 13.90 11.57
CA LEU A 691 -52.55 15.34 11.62
C LEU A 691 -52.91 15.84 13.03
N GLN A 692 -53.39 14.97 13.91
CA GLN A 692 -53.72 15.31 15.30
C GLN A 692 -52.55 15.09 16.27
N SER A 693 -51.46 14.46 15.80
CA SER A 693 -50.29 14.14 16.62
C SER A 693 -49.20 15.19 16.51
N ASN A 694 -49.03 15.99 17.57
CA ASN A 694 -47.95 16.97 17.65
C ASN A 694 -46.55 16.35 17.50
N THR A 695 -46.36 15.09 17.90
CA THR A 695 -45.08 14.38 17.77
C THR A 695 -44.76 14.09 16.31
N ILE A 696 -45.75 13.62 15.54
CA ILE A 696 -45.57 13.33 14.11
C ILE A 696 -45.39 14.63 13.31
N LEU A 697 -46.12 15.70 13.65
CA LEU A 697 -45.94 17.00 13.01
C LEU A 697 -44.52 17.56 13.23
N LYS A 698 -43.99 17.46 14.45
CA LYS A 698 -42.59 17.84 14.75
C LYS A 698 -41.59 16.96 14.00
N LEU A 699 -41.83 15.65 13.95
CA LEU A 699 -40.99 14.70 13.22
C LEU A 699 -40.93 15.04 11.72
N CYS A 700 -42.09 15.33 11.11
CA CYS A 700 -42.19 15.79 9.72
C CYS A 700 -41.43 17.10 9.49
N ASP A 701 -41.59 18.09 10.37
CA ASP A 701 -40.90 19.38 10.24
C ASP A 701 -39.38 19.24 10.34
N ILE A 702 -38.88 18.44 11.30
CA ILE A 702 -37.45 18.15 11.45
C ILE A 702 -36.91 17.48 10.19
N CYS A 703 -37.60 16.49 9.64
CA CYS A 703 -37.11 15.68 8.52
C CYS A 703 -37.21 16.39 7.16
N PHE A 704 -38.32 17.09 6.89
CA PHE A 704 -38.59 17.70 5.58
C PHE A 704 -38.33 19.21 5.52
N GLY A 705 -38.23 19.92 6.64
CA GLY A 705 -38.24 21.38 6.70
C GLY A 705 -37.03 22.10 6.09
N HIS A 706 -35.94 21.37 5.85
CA HIS A 706 -34.66 21.89 5.31
C HIS A 706 -34.21 21.25 3.99
N ILE A 707 -34.98 20.32 3.43
CA ILE A 707 -34.59 19.62 2.19
C ILE A 707 -34.34 20.60 1.04
N ASP A 708 -35.11 21.69 0.97
CA ASP A 708 -34.99 22.75 -0.03
C ASP A 708 -33.57 23.32 -0.14
N LYS A 709 -32.84 23.41 0.98
CA LYS A 709 -31.47 23.93 1.01
C LYS A 709 -30.45 22.98 0.39
N TRP A 710 -30.67 21.67 0.50
CA TRP A 710 -29.71 20.65 0.06
C TRP A 710 -29.87 20.30 -1.42
N LEU A 711 -31.05 20.48 -1.99
CA LEU A 711 -31.35 20.02 -3.36
C LEU A 711 -30.69 20.88 -4.45
N GLY A 712 -30.49 22.17 -4.21
CA GLY A 712 -30.01 23.12 -5.22
C GLY A 712 -28.79 22.64 -6.03
N PRO A 713 -27.67 22.24 -5.39
CA PRO A 713 -26.48 21.75 -6.09
C PRO A 713 -26.75 20.52 -6.95
N TYR A 714 -27.53 19.56 -6.45
CA TYR A 714 -27.83 18.30 -7.13
C TYR A 714 -28.77 18.46 -8.32
N LEU A 715 -29.56 19.54 -8.37
CA LEU A 715 -30.52 19.78 -9.44
C LEU A 715 -29.98 20.78 -10.48
N ALA A 716 -29.15 21.74 -10.08
CA ALA A 716 -28.61 22.76 -10.97
C ALA A 716 -27.51 22.23 -11.91
N GLN A 717 -26.63 21.35 -11.40
CA GLN A 717 -25.55 20.70 -12.15
C GLN A 717 -25.40 19.24 -11.70
N PRO A 718 -26.34 18.35 -12.07
CA PRO A 718 -26.29 16.96 -11.63
C PRO A 718 -25.16 16.17 -12.30
N GLU A 719 -24.39 15.43 -11.51
CA GLU A 719 -23.35 14.53 -12.01
C GLU A 719 -23.89 13.14 -12.40
N GLN A 720 -24.92 12.65 -11.70
CA GLN A 720 -25.45 11.29 -11.85
C GLN A 720 -26.98 11.27 -12.04
N GLU A 721 -27.47 10.69 -13.14
CA GLU A 721 -28.91 10.58 -13.42
C GLU A 721 -29.66 9.73 -12.37
N ALA A 722 -29.04 8.66 -11.88
CA ALA A 722 -29.64 7.77 -10.89
C ALA A 722 -29.99 8.49 -9.57
N VAL A 723 -29.11 9.37 -9.08
CA VAL A 723 -29.34 10.17 -7.86
C VAL A 723 -30.49 11.14 -8.07
N VAL A 724 -30.53 11.85 -9.21
CA VAL A 724 -31.64 12.76 -9.54
C VAL A 724 -32.96 11.98 -9.60
N PHE A 725 -32.98 10.83 -10.28
CA PHE A 725 -34.18 10.01 -10.37
C PHE A 725 -34.64 9.50 -8.99
N HIS A 726 -33.72 9.09 -8.11
CA HIS A 726 -34.00 8.71 -6.73
C HIS A 726 -34.65 9.85 -5.93
N ILE A 727 -34.04 11.04 -5.95
CA ILE A 727 -34.58 12.25 -5.30
C ILE A 727 -36.02 12.50 -5.74
N TYR A 728 -36.26 12.51 -7.05
CA TYR A 728 -37.61 12.75 -7.60
C TYR A 728 -38.58 11.63 -7.23
N THR A 729 -38.14 10.38 -7.15
CA THR A 729 -38.99 9.25 -6.75
C THR A 729 -39.41 9.40 -5.30
N CYS A 730 -38.47 9.54 -4.37
CA CYS A 730 -38.77 9.72 -2.94
C CYS A 730 -39.64 10.95 -2.68
N LEU A 731 -39.31 12.11 -3.28
CA LEU A 731 -40.09 13.32 -3.06
C LEU A 731 -41.48 13.25 -3.72
N SER A 732 -41.63 12.53 -4.84
CA SER A 732 -42.97 12.32 -5.43
C SER A 732 -43.87 11.49 -4.52
N LEU A 733 -43.32 10.47 -3.86
CA LEU A 733 -44.01 9.70 -2.84
C LEU A 733 -44.30 10.54 -1.60
N ALA A 734 -43.37 11.40 -1.17
CA ALA A 734 -43.58 12.31 -0.05
C ALA A 734 -44.73 13.27 -0.31
N PHE A 735 -44.83 13.83 -1.52
CA PHE A 735 -45.98 14.63 -1.92
C PHE A 735 -47.27 13.80 -1.91
N TYR A 736 -47.24 12.62 -2.52
CA TYR A 736 -48.41 11.76 -2.68
C TYR A 736 -49.00 11.26 -1.36
N HIS A 737 -48.15 10.78 -0.46
CA HIS A 737 -48.55 10.20 0.82
C HIS A 737 -48.66 11.25 1.94
N CYS A 738 -47.74 12.21 2.00
CA CYS A 738 -47.61 13.14 3.12
C CYS A 738 -48.04 14.58 2.78
N GLY A 739 -48.64 14.84 1.61
CA GLY A 739 -48.97 16.19 1.15
C GLY A 739 -49.73 17.05 2.16
N GLN A 740 -50.70 16.47 2.88
CA GLN A 740 -51.47 17.16 3.92
C GLN A 740 -50.66 17.48 5.19
N LEU A 741 -49.59 16.74 5.47
CA LEU A 741 -48.65 17.01 6.58
C LEU A 741 -47.59 18.06 6.19
N LEU A 742 -47.21 18.10 4.91
CA LEU A 742 -46.18 18.99 4.38
C LEU A 742 -46.69 20.39 4.04
N TYR A 743 -48.01 20.55 3.90
CA TYR A 743 -48.65 21.79 3.50
C TYR A 743 -49.49 22.38 4.63
N ASP A 744 -49.21 23.63 4.97
CA ASP A 744 -49.99 24.42 5.91
C ASP A 744 -50.44 25.71 5.20
N ARG A 745 -51.73 25.82 4.93
CA ARG A 745 -52.34 26.97 4.23
C ARG A 745 -52.10 28.29 4.95
N ASN A 746 -51.95 28.26 6.28
CA ASN A 746 -51.75 29.45 7.09
C ASN A 746 -50.27 29.88 7.14
N LYS A 747 -49.35 29.04 6.63
CA LYS A 747 -47.91 29.33 6.58
C LYS A 747 -47.45 29.46 5.13
N PRO A 748 -47.02 30.65 4.68
CA PRO A 748 -46.56 30.83 3.30
C PRO A 748 -45.32 29.98 2.98
N THR A 749 -44.53 29.61 3.98
CA THR A 749 -43.25 28.87 3.86
C THR A 749 -43.32 27.45 4.43
N SER A 750 -44.39 26.72 4.13
CA SER A 750 -44.48 25.28 4.42
C SER A 750 -43.40 24.45 3.68
N PRO A 751 -43.02 23.26 4.17
CA PRO A 751 -42.12 22.35 3.45
C PRO A 751 -42.54 22.10 2.01
N LEU A 752 -43.84 21.89 1.75
CA LEU A 752 -44.36 21.68 0.41
C LEU A 752 -44.15 22.91 -0.50
N THR A 753 -44.41 24.12 -0.01
CA THR A 753 -44.25 25.34 -0.84
C THR A 753 -42.79 25.58 -1.22
N LYS A 754 -41.84 25.31 -0.31
CA LYS A 754 -40.40 25.37 -0.59
C LYS A 754 -39.95 24.30 -1.59
N LEU A 755 -40.42 23.06 -1.42
CA LEU A 755 -40.08 21.97 -2.33
C LEU A 755 -40.63 22.21 -3.74
N VAL A 756 -41.83 22.77 -3.88
CA VAL A 756 -42.35 23.21 -5.19
C VAL A 756 -41.41 24.22 -5.84
N GLN A 757 -40.92 25.20 -5.09
CA GLN A 757 -40.02 26.25 -5.62
C GLN A 757 -38.62 25.75 -5.98
N VAL A 758 -38.13 24.67 -5.37
CA VAL A 758 -36.77 24.15 -5.67
C VAL A 758 -36.80 22.99 -6.66
N LEU A 759 -37.80 22.11 -6.57
CA LEU A 759 -37.88 20.87 -7.35
C LEU A 759 -38.71 21.05 -8.63
N LEU A 760 -39.95 21.49 -8.51
CA LEU A 760 -40.92 21.46 -9.62
C LEU A 760 -40.95 22.75 -10.44
N LEU A 761 -40.89 23.90 -9.78
CA LEU A 761 -41.04 25.20 -10.43
C LEU A 761 -39.98 26.20 -9.91
N PRO A 762 -38.67 25.94 -10.17
CA PRO A 762 -37.62 26.93 -9.93
C PRO A 762 -37.92 28.28 -10.56
N THR A 763 -37.56 29.37 -9.88
CA THR A 763 -37.79 30.75 -10.36
C THR A 763 -37.22 30.98 -11.77
N ASP A 764 -36.03 30.46 -12.05
CA ASP A 764 -35.41 30.59 -13.38
C ASP A 764 -36.14 29.81 -14.47
N PHE A 765 -36.78 28.70 -14.09
CA PHE A 765 -37.62 27.92 -14.99
C PHE A 765 -38.98 28.59 -15.22
N LEU A 766 -39.59 29.13 -14.17
CA LEU A 766 -40.86 29.86 -14.24
C LEU A 766 -40.77 31.09 -15.16
N ILE A 767 -39.66 31.83 -15.10
CA ILE A 767 -39.42 33.04 -15.91
C ILE A 767 -38.80 32.69 -17.28
N GLU A 768 -38.66 31.40 -17.61
CA GLU A 768 -38.12 30.91 -18.90
C GLU A 768 -36.70 31.39 -19.21
N LYS A 769 -35.92 31.74 -18.17
CA LYS A 769 -34.52 32.14 -18.31
C LYS A 769 -33.62 30.94 -18.53
N LYS A 770 -33.91 29.81 -17.86
CA LYS A 770 -33.07 28.61 -17.90
C LYS A 770 -33.93 27.35 -17.90
N VAL A 771 -33.63 26.46 -18.85
CA VAL A 771 -34.25 25.13 -18.92
C VAL A 771 -33.58 24.19 -17.90
N PRO A 772 -34.34 23.37 -17.16
CA PRO A 772 -33.77 22.37 -16.26
C PRO A 772 -32.87 21.37 -17.01
N HIS A 773 -31.91 20.80 -16.29
CA HIS A 773 -31.01 19.79 -16.84
C HIS A 773 -31.76 18.57 -17.40
N LEU A 774 -31.20 17.88 -18.40
CA LEU A 774 -31.86 16.73 -19.04
C LEU A 774 -32.22 15.61 -18.04
N PHE A 775 -31.31 15.29 -17.11
CA PHE A 775 -31.58 14.31 -16.04
C PHE A 775 -32.79 14.70 -15.18
N VAL A 776 -32.94 15.99 -14.89
CA VAL A 776 -34.10 16.52 -14.16
C VAL A 776 -35.37 16.36 -14.99
N LEU A 777 -35.34 16.74 -16.27
CA LEU A 777 -36.50 16.57 -17.17
C LEU A 777 -36.91 15.11 -17.32
N ASN A 778 -35.95 14.18 -17.40
CA ASN A 778 -36.22 12.74 -17.48
C ASN A 778 -36.82 12.19 -16.18
N ALA A 779 -36.31 12.63 -15.03
CA ALA A 779 -36.86 12.25 -13.74
C ALA A 779 -38.29 12.77 -13.57
N VAL A 780 -38.53 14.05 -13.89
CA VAL A 780 -39.87 14.65 -13.90
C VAL A 780 -40.80 13.90 -14.84
N LYS A 781 -40.40 13.57 -16.08
CA LYS A 781 -41.27 12.80 -17.01
C LYS A 781 -41.80 11.51 -16.39
N LYS A 782 -41.00 10.83 -15.56
CA LYS A 782 -41.38 9.59 -14.90
C LYS A 782 -42.24 9.81 -13.66
N THR A 783 -42.05 10.90 -12.91
CA THR A 783 -42.70 11.12 -11.59
C THR A 783 -43.74 12.24 -11.56
N TRP A 784 -43.87 13.05 -12.61
CA TRP A 784 -44.74 14.24 -12.66
C TRP A 784 -46.20 13.95 -12.31
N HIS A 785 -46.72 12.81 -12.78
CA HIS A 785 -48.09 12.39 -12.53
C HIS A 785 -48.40 12.22 -11.03
N LEU A 786 -47.43 11.74 -10.24
CA LEU A 786 -47.56 11.60 -8.79
C LEU A 786 -47.60 12.96 -8.09
N PHE A 787 -46.74 13.91 -8.50
CA PHE A 787 -46.78 15.28 -7.98
C PHE A 787 -48.09 15.98 -8.30
N PHE A 788 -48.59 15.83 -9.53
CA PHE A 788 -49.84 16.45 -9.96
C PHE A 788 -51.02 15.88 -9.16
N GLU A 789 -51.10 14.56 -9.02
CA GLU A 789 -52.14 13.91 -8.23
C GLU A 789 -52.07 14.28 -6.74
N ALA A 790 -50.86 14.34 -6.18
CA ALA A 790 -50.66 14.75 -4.80
C ALA A 790 -51.24 16.13 -4.52
N ILE A 791 -50.96 17.12 -5.38
CA ILE A 791 -51.44 18.48 -5.19
C ILE A 791 -52.96 18.55 -5.28
N VAL A 792 -53.58 17.82 -6.23
CA VAL A 792 -55.05 17.73 -6.37
C VAL A 792 -55.69 17.17 -5.09
N LYS A 793 -55.07 16.19 -4.42
CA LYS A 793 -55.59 15.59 -3.16
C LYS A 793 -55.58 16.53 -1.95
N ILE A 794 -54.80 17.61 -1.96
CA ILE A 794 -54.67 18.56 -0.84
C ILE A 794 -55.85 19.56 -0.77
N ASN A 795 -56.81 19.46 -1.70
CA ASN A 795 -58.01 20.32 -1.86
C ASN A 795 -57.71 21.69 -2.49
N CYS A 796 -57.69 21.74 -3.83
CA CYS A 796 -57.31 22.92 -4.61
C CYS A 796 -58.41 23.98 -4.77
N ASP A 797 -59.68 23.63 -4.55
CA ASP A 797 -60.82 24.44 -5.00
C ASP A 797 -60.90 25.83 -4.35
N ASN A 798 -60.18 26.05 -3.25
CA ASN A 798 -60.14 27.31 -2.52
C ASN A 798 -58.73 27.87 -2.27
N ASP A 799 -57.67 27.26 -2.84
CA ASP A 799 -56.29 27.66 -2.57
C ASP A 799 -55.57 28.21 -3.81
N THR A 800 -55.22 29.50 -3.76
CA THR A 800 -54.61 30.21 -4.89
C THR A 800 -53.19 29.75 -5.20
N PHE A 801 -52.44 29.25 -4.20
CA PHE A 801 -51.10 28.73 -4.43
C PHE A 801 -51.16 27.39 -5.16
N LEU A 802 -51.96 26.44 -4.65
CA LEU A 802 -52.07 25.11 -5.25
C LEU A 802 -52.62 25.18 -6.68
N GLU A 803 -53.65 26.01 -6.89
CA GLU A 803 -54.24 26.24 -8.21
C GLU A 803 -53.23 26.85 -9.20
N ARG A 804 -52.40 27.79 -8.73
CA ARG A 804 -51.30 28.35 -9.51
C ARG A 804 -50.25 27.30 -9.85
N THR A 805 -49.86 26.47 -8.88
CA THR A 805 -48.88 25.39 -9.09
C THR A 805 -49.35 24.40 -10.14
N LEU A 806 -50.61 23.93 -10.07
CA LEU A 806 -51.18 23.02 -11.06
C LEU A 806 -51.21 23.63 -12.46
N ARG A 807 -51.59 24.90 -12.56
CA ARG A 807 -51.55 25.65 -13.82
C ARG A 807 -50.13 25.70 -14.39
N ASP A 808 -49.16 26.15 -13.58
CA ASP A 808 -47.80 26.37 -14.03
C ASP A 808 -47.09 25.03 -14.35
N MET A 809 -47.42 23.93 -13.64
CA MET A 809 -46.95 22.58 -13.96
C MET A 809 -47.40 22.12 -15.35
N ILE A 810 -48.62 22.45 -15.77
CA ILE A 810 -49.09 22.13 -17.13
C ILE A 810 -48.38 23.03 -18.14
N LEU A 811 -48.44 24.35 -17.97
CA LEU A 811 -47.91 25.30 -18.96
C LEU A 811 -46.40 25.10 -19.22
N LYS A 812 -45.61 24.92 -18.15
CA LYS A 812 -44.15 24.89 -18.26
C LYS A 812 -43.60 23.55 -18.71
N TYR A 813 -44.21 22.43 -18.30
CA TYR A 813 -43.69 21.10 -18.62
C TYR A 813 -44.27 20.48 -19.90
N MET A 814 -45.47 20.87 -20.34
CA MET A 814 -46.14 20.25 -21.50
C MET A 814 -45.27 20.31 -22.77
N GLN A 815 -44.47 21.36 -22.94
CA GLN A 815 -43.55 21.50 -24.06
C GLN A 815 -42.40 20.48 -24.08
N TYR A 816 -42.01 19.92 -22.92
CA TYR A 816 -40.91 18.95 -22.80
C TYR A 816 -41.38 17.50 -22.78
N PHE A 817 -42.68 17.25 -22.65
CA PHE A 817 -43.24 15.91 -22.67
C PHE A 817 -43.34 15.37 -24.09
N PRO A 818 -43.10 14.05 -24.28
CA PRO A 818 -43.36 13.39 -25.55
C PRO A 818 -44.86 13.39 -25.84
N THR A 819 -45.23 13.13 -27.09
CA THR A 819 -46.64 13.00 -27.49
C THR A 819 -47.18 11.61 -27.18
N ALA A 820 -46.37 10.57 -27.45
CA ALA A 820 -46.62 9.20 -27.00
C ALA A 820 -46.01 8.96 -25.61
N ASP A 821 -46.66 8.13 -24.78
CA ASP A 821 -46.22 7.77 -23.42
C ASP A 821 -45.92 8.98 -22.51
N THR A 822 -46.81 9.99 -22.57
CA THR A 822 -46.69 11.19 -21.73
C THR A 822 -47.22 10.93 -20.31
N PRO A 823 -46.60 11.51 -19.26
CA PRO A 823 -47.11 11.41 -17.88
C PRO A 823 -48.54 11.95 -17.73
N VAL A 824 -48.98 12.82 -18.65
CA VAL A 824 -50.33 13.37 -18.65
C VAL A 824 -51.39 12.28 -18.86
N LEU A 825 -51.10 11.22 -19.64
CA LEU A 825 -52.05 10.13 -19.89
C LEU A 825 -52.42 9.41 -18.59
N LYS A 826 -51.43 9.13 -17.73
CA LYS A 826 -51.66 8.49 -16.41
C LYS A 826 -52.60 9.31 -15.52
N CYS A 827 -52.52 10.64 -15.59
CA CYS A 827 -53.44 11.50 -14.86
C CYS A 827 -54.83 11.58 -15.53
N LEU A 828 -54.92 11.50 -16.85
CA LEU A 828 -56.22 11.47 -17.54
C LEU A 828 -57.01 10.18 -17.28
N GLU A 829 -56.34 9.08 -16.96
CA GLU A 829 -56.97 7.83 -16.52
C GLU A 829 -57.53 7.91 -15.09
N ASN A 830 -57.01 8.82 -14.26
CA ASN A 830 -57.44 8.98 -12.87
C ASN A 830 -58.63 9.96 -12.74
N SER A 831 -59.74 9.46 -12.20
CA SER A 831 -60.98 10.22 -12.01
C SER A 831 -60.84 11.53 -11.22
N LEU A 832 -59.84 11.65 -10.33
CA LEU A 832 -59.61 12.86 -9.53
C LEU A 832 -58.84 13.93 -10.31
N THR A 833 -57.83 13.55 -11.10
CA THR A 833 -56.94 14.51 -11.78
C THR A 833 -57.39 14.85 -13.19
N ALA A 834 -58.10 13.93 -13.87
CA ALA A 834 -58.61 14.17 -15.22
C ALA A 834 -59.46 15.44 -15.36
N PRO A 835 -60.41 15.77 -14.45
CA PRO A 835 -61.20 17.01 -14.56
C PRO A 835 -60.34 18.26 -14.50
N VAL A 836 -59.34 18.27 -13.62
CA VAL A 836 -58.43 19.41 -13.41
C VAL A 836 -57.54 19.61 -14.63
N ILE A 837 -56.94 18.54 -15.15
CA ILE A 837 -56.07 18.61 -16.33
C ILE A 837 -56.87 19.06 -17.55
N LEU A 838 -58.02 18.44 -17.84
CA LEU A 838 -58.82 18.78 -19.01
C LEU A 838 -59.33 20.22 -18.96
N ASP A 839 -59.70 20.71 -17.78
CA ASP A 839 -60.08 22.10 -17.58
C ASP A 839 -58.94 23.07 -17.91
N LYS A 840 -57.74 22.83 -17.36
CA LYS A 840 -56.55 23.66 -17.60
C LYS A 840 -56.10 23.57 -19.05
N VAL A 841 -56.02 22.37 -19.63
CA VAL A 841 -55.69 22.15 -21.04
C VAL A 841 -56.66 22.91 -21.95
N SER A 842 -57.96 22.82 -21.68
CA SER A 842 -58.97 23.55 -22.44
C SER A 842 -58.79 25.06 -22.35
N ASN A 843 -58.59 25.59 -21.14
CA ASN A 843 -58.49 27.03 -20.90
C ASN A 843 -57.24 27.68 -21.50
N PHE A 844 -56.10 26.97 -21.56
CA PHE A 844 -54.84 27.56 -22.02
C PHE A 844 -54.45 27.20 -23.46
N TYR A 845 -54.79 26.00 -23.93
CA TYR A 845 -54.38 25.52 -25.26
C TYR A 845 -55.51 25.46 -26.29
N LEU A 846 -56.78 25.43 -25.87
CA LEU A 846 -57.91 25.22 -26.79
C LEU A 846 -58.80 26.47 -26.94
N LYS A 847 -59.16 27.14 -25.83
CA LYS A 847 -60.06 28.29 -25.86
C LYS A 847 -59.38 29.53 -26.44
N HIS A 848 -60.12 30.28 -27.25
CA HIS A 848 -59.65 31.50 -27.89
C HIS A 848 -59.77 32.73 -26.95
N PRO A 849 -58.76 33.63 -26.90
CA PRO A 849 -57.47 33.56 -27.62
C PRO A 849 -56.51 32.55 -26.98
N VAL A 850 -55.92 31.68 -27.83
CA VAL A 850 -54.89 30.73 -27.41
C VAL A 850 -53.62 31.53 -27.12
N LYS A 851 -53.11 31.41 -25.89
CA LYS A 851 -51.93 32.15 -25.43
C LYS A 851 -50.60 31.41 -25.71
N GLU A 852 -50.69 30.13 -26.04
CA GLU A 852 -49.58 29.22 -26.21
C GLU A 852 -49.12 29.08 -27.67
N SER A 853 -47.89 28.61 -27.87
CA SER A 853 -47.31 28.45 -29.21
C SER A 853 -48.01 27.36 -30.04
N ASP A 854 -48.00 27.52 -31.37
CA ASP A 854 -48.56 26.54 -32.31
C ASP A 854 -48.02 25.12 -32.10
N ALA A 855 -46.72 25.00 -31.78
CA ALA A 855 -46.06 23.72 -31.56
C ALA A 855 -46.55 23.02 -30.29
N ASN A 856 -46.78 23.76 -29.20
CA ASN A 856 -47.30 23.19 -27.95
C ASN A 856 -48.77 22.82 -28.09
N THR A 857 -49.57 23.66 -28.75
CA THR A 857 -50.97 23.35 -29.09
C THR A 857 -51.07 22.09 -29.94
N LEU A 858 -50.20 21.93 -30.94
CA LEU A 858 -50.12 20.70 -31.74
C LEU A 858 -49.83 19.46 -30.88
N LYS A 859 -48.90 19.54 -29.91
CA LYS A 859 -48.58 18.43 -29.01
C LYS A 859 -49.79 18.03 -28.15
N VAL A 860 -50.48 19.01 -27.57
CA VAL A 860 -51.69 18.79 -26.77
C VAL A 860 -52.78 18.12 -27.58
N LEU A 861 -53.01 18.57 -28.81
CA LEU A 861 -54.01 17.99 -29.71
C LEU A 861 -53.69 16.53 -30.05
N LYS A 862 -52.41 16.20 -30.27
CA LYS A 862 -51.98 14.80 -30.49
C LYS A 862 -52.21 13.93 -29.26
N ILE A 863 -51.83 14.41 -28.06
CA ILE A 863 -52.05 13.69 -26.80
C ILE A 863 -53.55 13.44 -26.58
N LEU A 864 -54.41 14.44 -26.83
CA LEU A 864 -55.86 14.27 -26.76
C LEU A 864 -56.38 13.28 -27.81
N SER A 865 -55.87 13.33 -29.04
CA SER A 865 -56.24 12.38 -30.10
C SER A 865 -55.93 10.94 -29.69
N ASP A 866 -54.70 10.71 -29.20
CA ASP A 866 -54.23 9.39 -28.80
C ASP A 866 -55.03 8.87 -27.60
N PHE A 867 -55.34 9.74 -26.63
CA PHE A 867 -56.15 9.37 -25.47
C PHE A 867 -57.62 9.05 -25.83
N VAL A 868 -58.22 9.81 -26.74
CA VAL A 868 -59.59 9.53 -27.21
C VAL A 868 -59.65 8.21 -27.99
N LEU A 869 -58.57 7.85 -28.72
CA LEU A 869 -58.46 6.55 -29.38
C LEU A 869 -58.33 5.38 -28.39
N SER A 870 -57.63 5.58 -27.27
CA SER A 870 -57.36 4.51 -26.30
C SER A 870 -58.40 4.35 -25.20
N THR A 871 -59.20 5.39 -24.91
CA THR A 871 -60.12 5.36 -23.77
C THR A 871 -61.32 4.43 -24.00
N THR A 872 -61.62 3.60 -23.00
CA THR A 872 -62.80 2.72 -22.94
C THR A 872 -63.85 3.20 -21.93
N SER A 873 -63.59 4.33 -21.26
CA SER A 873 -64.41 4.84 -20.15
C SER A 873 -65.43 5.88 -20.61
N VAL A 874 -66.72 5.54 -20.52
CA VAL A 874 -67.82 6.47 -20.84
C VAL A 874 -67.79 7.75 -19.99
N PRO A 875 -67.57 7.70 -18.65
CA PRO A 875 -67.45 8.92 -17.84
C PRO A 875 -66.30 9.84 -18.27
N LEU A 876 -65.14 9.28 -18.64
CA LEU A 876 -64.01 10.08 -19.13
C LEU A 876 -64.29 10.67 -20.50
N MET A 877 -64.92 9.92 -21.40
CA MET A 877 -65.36 10.43 -22.70
C MET A 877 -66.33 11.61 -22.54
N LYS A 878 -67.28 11.50 -21.61
CA LYS A 878 -68.21 12.59 -21.27
C LYS A 878 -67.47 13.82 -20.73
N LEU A 879 -66.48 13.61 -19.88
CA LEU A 879 -65.65 14.69 -19.33
C LEU A 879 -64.83 15.41 -20.41
N ILE A 880 -64.24 14.67 -21.36
CA ILE A 880 -63.51 15.23 -22.51
C ILE A 880 -64.45 16.09 -23.37
N VAL A 881 -65.64 15.58 -23.68
CA VAL A 881 -66.64 16.34 -24.44
C VAL A 881 -66.99 17.63 -23.69
N ASN A 882 -67.36 17.53 -22.42
CA ASN A 882 -67.80 18.68 -21.63
C ASN A 882 -66.71 19.74 -21.43
N LYS A 883 -65.45 19.34 -21.29
CA LYS A 883 -64.35 20.27 -21.01
C LYS A 883 -63.63 20.77 -22.26
N CYS A 884 -63.45 19.94 -23.29
CA CYS A 884 -62.54 20.23 -24.40
C CYS A 884 -63.22 20.51 -25.74
N ILE A 885 -64.41 19.96 -26.02
CA ILE A 885 -64.98 20.03 -27.38
C ILE A 885 -65.26 21.46 -27.83
N TYR A 886 -65.72 22.31 -26.91
CA TYR A 886 -65.95 23.73 -27.16
C TYR A 886 -64.67 24.44 -27.59
N GLY A 887 -63.56 24.19 -26.89
CA GLY A 887 -62.25 24.74 -27.25
C GLY A 887 -61.73 24.17 -28.58
N LEU A 888 -61.94 22.87 -28.85
CA LEU A 888 -61.58 22.27 -30.15
C LEU A 888 -62.29 22.97 -31.31
N PHE A 889 -63.57 23.33 -31.15
CA PHE A 889 -64.28 24.13 -32.15
C PHE A 889 -63.64 25.50 -32.35
N GLU A 890 -63.24 26.19 -31.28
CA GLU A 890 -62.52 27.46 -31.39
C GLU A 890 -61.17 27.33 -32.11
N ILE A 891 -60.41 26.26 -31.88
CA ILE A 891 -59.17 25.97 -32.64
C ILE A 891 -59.46 25.80 -34.12
N VAL A 892 -60.55 25.13 -34.50
CA VAL A 892 -60.92 24.96 -35.92
C VAL A 892 -61.27 26.30 -36.57
N ILE A 893 -61.94 27.19 -35.84
CA ILE A 893 -62.41 28.50 -36.35
C ILE A 893 -61.26 29.52 -36.45
N PHE A 894 -60.34 29.53 -35.48
CA PHE A 894 -59.41 30.66 -35.27
C PHE A 894 -57.92 30.32 -35.37
N HIS A 895 -57.50 29.05 -35.39
CA HIS A 895 -56.11 28.68 -35.16
C HIS A 895 -55.46 27.94 -36.37
N ALA A 896 -54.14 28.07 -36.53
CA ALA A 896 -53.39 27.44 -37.62
C ALA A 896 -53.47 25.90 -37.61
N GLN A 897 -53.55 25.31 -36.41
CA GLN A 897 -53.64 23.87 -36.18
C GLN A 897 -55.05 23.27 -36.38
N ARG A 898 -55.95 23.96 -37.10
CA ARG A 898 -57.35 23.54 -37.35
C ARG A 898 -57.49 22.11 -37.88
N ASN A 899 -56.59 21.66 -38.77
CA ASN A 899 -56.68 20.33 -39.37
C ASN A 899 -56.46 19.21 -38.35
N VAL A 900 -55.58 19.44 -37.36
CA VAL A 900 -55.31 18.47 -36.30
C VAL A 900 -56.47 18.43 -35.32
N ALA A 901 -57.03 19.58 -34.93
CA ALA A 901 -58.22 19.64 -34.09
C ALA A 901 -59.43 18.96 -34.76
N LEU A 902 -59.62 19.14 -36.07
CA LEU A 902 -60.62 18.40 -36.85
C LEU A 902 -60.40 16.89 -36.79
N ASN A 903 -59.15 16.43 -36.83
CA ASN A 903 -58.85 15.01 -36.67
C ASN A 903 -59.24 14.49 -35.28
N VAL A 904 -58.97 15.25 -34.21
CA VAL A 904 -59.41 14.89 -32.84
C VAL A 904 -60.94 14.77 -32.77
N ILE A 905 -61.67 15.73 -33.35
CA ILE A 905 -63.13 15.70 -33.41
C ILE A 905 -63.61 14.47 -34.19
N LYS A 906 -63.00 14.18 -35.35
CA LYS A 906 -63.32 13.01 -36.17
C LYS A 906 -63.12 11.71 -35.41
N VAL A 907 -61.99 11.58 -34.72
CA VAL A 907 -61.67 10.44 -33.84
C VAL A 907 -62.72 10.28 -32.74
N LEU A 908 -63.09 11.39 -32.08
CA LEU A 908 -64.08 11.41 -31.01
C LEU A 908 -65.46 10.92 -31.48
N VAL A 909 -65.96 11.44 -32.60
CA VAL A 909 -67.29 11.05 -33.12
C VAL A 909 -67.30 9.66 -33.75
N SER A 910 -66.13 9.16 -34.18
CA SER A 910 -65.97 7.80 -34.71
C SER A 910 -65.82 6.74 -33.61
N SER A 911 -65.66 7.15 -32.34
CA SER A 911 -65.53 6.24 -31.20
C SER A 911 -66.84 5.51 -30.91
N GLN A 912 -66.73 4.25 -30.48
CA GLN A 912 -67.87 3.45 -30.02
C GLN A 912 -68.58 4.07 -28.81
N LEU A 913 -67.89 4.95 -28.06
CA LEU A 913 -68.44 5.63 -26.89
C LEU A 913 -69.25 6.89 -27.25
N TYR A 914 -69.17 7.39 -28.49
CA TYR A 914 -69.84 8.61 -28.93
C TYR A 914 -71.37 8.64 -28.66
N PRO A 915 -72.14 7.55 -28.87
CA PRO A 915 -73.58 7.55 -28.61
C PRO A 915 -73.96 8.01 -27.19
N HIS A 916 -73.11 7.76 -26.20
CA HIS A 916 -73.35 8.12 -24.79
C HIS A 916 -73.08 9.59 -24.46
N VAL A 917 -72.47 10.35 -25.39
CA VAL A 917 -72.07 11.75 -25.19
C VAL A 917 -72.63 12.69 -26.27
N ARG A 918 -73.58 12.21 -27.09
CA ARG A 918 -74.19 12.97 -28.19
C ARG A 918 -74.90 14.25 -27.74
N GLU A 919 -75.61 14.18 -26.62
CA GLU A 919 -76.32 15.34 -26.06
C GLU A 919 -75.33 16.41 -25.59
N ASP A 920 -74.30 16.01 -24.83
CA ASP A 920 -73.21 16.88 -24.37
C ASP A 920 -72.49 17.54 -25.57
N PHE A 921 -72.22 16.77 -26.63
CA PHE A 921 -71.64 17.28 -27.87
C PHE A 921 -72.55 18.29 -28.57
N SER A 922 -73.85 17.99 -28.64
CA SER A 922 -74.86 18.86 -29.26
C SER A 922 -75.00 20.18 -28.50
N ASN A 923 -74.97 20.13 -27.17
CA ASN A 923 -74.96 21.32 -26.31
C ASN A 923 -73.75 22.21 -26.58
N ALA A 924 -72.56 21.62 -26.75
CA ALA A 924 -71.36 22.39 -27.09
C ALA A 924 -71.44 23.05 -28.49
N VAL A 925 -72.08 22.38 -29.47
CA VAL A 925 -72.37 22.97 -30.79
C VAL A 925 -73.35 24.14 -30.66
N ILE A 926 -74.36 24.04 -29.79
CA ILE A 926 -75.22 25.18 -29.48
C ILE A 926 -74.40 26.32 -28.89
N CYS A 927 -73.60 26.08 -27.84
CA CYS A 927 -72.78 27.12 -27.23
C CYS A 927 -71.80 27.82 -28.20
N ILE A 928 -71.19 27.08 -29.15
CA ILE A 928 -70.31 27.70 -30.14
C ILE A 928 -71.10 28.55 -31.16
N THR A 929 -72.31 28.13 -31.49
CA THR A 929 -73.27 28.91 -32.30
C THR A 929 -73.60 30.22 -31.62
N GLU A 930 -73.93 30.18 -30.32
CA GLU A 930 -74.33 31.37 -29.57
C GLU A 930 -73.21 32.40 -29.48
N LYS A 931 -71.96 31.93 -29.25
CA LYS A 931 -70.82 32.84 -29.08
C LYS A 931 -70.28 33.41 -30.39
N HIS A 932 -70.16 32.62 -31.45
CA HIS A 932 -69.36 33.02 -32.63
C HIS A 932 -70.14 33.32 -33.90
N LEU A 933 -71.40 32.89 -34.02
CA LEU A 933 -72.22 33.16 -35.23
C LEU A 933 -72.34 34.67 -35.51
N ALA A 934 -72.47 35.48 -34.46
CA ALA A 934 -72.67 36.92 -34.57
C ALA A 934 -71.41 37.70 -35.01
N PHE A 935 -70.21 37.16 -34.78
CA PHE A 935 -68.96 37.89 -34.98
C PHE A 935 -68.03 37.25 -36.02
N ASN A 936 -68.14 35.94 -36.27
CA ASN A 936 -67.31 35.22 -37.23
C ASN A 936 -68.13 34.23 -38.09
N THR A 937 -69.10 34.77 -38.81
CA THR A 937 -70.08 34.03 -39.62
C THR A 937 -69.44 33.00 -40.54
N VAL A 938 -68.42 33.37 -41.33
CA VAL A 938 -67.85 32.51 -42.38
C VAL A 938 -67.13 31.30 -41.78
N ASN A 939 -66.22 31.52 -40.82
CA ASN A 939 -65.45 30.43 -40.22
C ASN A 939 -66.32 29.51 -39.35
N TYR A 940 -67.34 30.08 -38.68
CA TYR A 940 -68.36 29.28 -37.98
C TYR A 940 -69.09 28.34 -38.96
N PHE A 941 -69.60 28.83 -40.09
CA PHE A 941 -70.29 27.96 -41.04
C PHE A 941 -69.36 26.95 -41.71
N GLN A 942 -68.07 27.26 -41.90
CA GLN A 942 -67.08 26.28 -42.34
C GLN A 942 -66.96 25.11 -41.37
N LEU A 943 -66.88 25.37 -40.05
CA LEU A 943 -66.93 24.31 -39.03
C LEU A 943 -68.23 23.51 -39.16
N MET A 944 -69.38 24.17 -39.25
CA MET A 944 -70.68 23.50 -39.34
C MET A 944 -70.84 22.62 -40.58
N TYR A 945 -70.32 23.03 -41.73
CA TYR A 945 -70.31 22.18 -42.93
C TYR A 945 -69.48 20.91 -42.74
N ILE A 946 -68.37 20.99 -42.00
CA ILE A 946 -67.54 19.83 -41.69
C ILE A 946 -68.26 18.91 -40.70
N LEU A 947 -68.84 19.48 -39.64
CA LEU A 947 -69.62 18.70 -38.67
C LEU A 947 -70.84 18.03 -39.31
N ALA A 948 -71.51 18.70 -40.25
CA ALA A 948 -72.63 18.12 -41.00
C ALA A 948 -72.23 16.89 -41.82
N LYS A 949 -70.96 16.82 -42.27
CA LYS A 949 -70.42 15.63 -42.97
C LYS A 949 -70.00 14.53 -41.99
N LEU A 950 -69.53 14.88 -40.79
CA LEU A 950 -69.07 13.90 -39.80
C LEU A 950 -70.21 13.28 -38.99
N VAL A 951 -71.20 14.07 -38.61
CA VAL A 951 -72.34 13.68 -37.75
C VAL A 951 -73.67 14.28 -38.26
N PRO A 952 -74.10 13.92 -39.49
CA PRO A 952 -75.26 14.54 -40.15
C PRO A 952 -76.56 14.42 -39.34
N SER A 953 -76.79 13.27 -38.69
CA SER A 953 -77.99 13.03 -37.88
C SER A 953 -78.10 13.96 -36.68
N ASP A 954 -76.97 14.29 -36.05
CA ASP A 954 -76.94 15.10 -34.84
C ASP A 954 -77.02 16.60 -35.20
N ILE A 955 -76.34 17.03 -36.28
CA ILE A 955 -76.48 18.41 -36.79
C ILE A 955 -77.90 18.70 -37.28
N LYS A 956 -78.58 17.74 -37.93
CA LYS A 956 -79.97 17.89 -38.36
C LYS A 956 -80.90 18.26 -37.21
N LYS A 957 -80.68 17.70 -36.01
CA LYS A 957 -81.49 18.01 -34.81
C LYS A 957 -81.25 19.43 -34.31
N ILE A 958 -80.04 19.96 -34.47
CA ILE A 958 -79.63 21.29 -33.98
C ILE A 958 -79.95 22.41 -34.99
N LEU A 959 -80.25 22.10 -36.26
CA LEU A 959 -80.59 23.11 -37.29
C LEU A 959 -81.68 24.09 -36.84
N VAL A 960 -82.68 23.62 -36.10
CA VAL A 960 -83.75 24.46 -35.56
C VAL A 960 -83.20 25.52 -34.59
N ASN A 961 -82.30 25.10 -33.69
CA ASN A 961 -81.62 26.00 -32.75
C ASN A 961 -80.74 27.02 -33.49
N ILE A 962 -80.01 26.59 -34.53
CA ILE A 962 -79.17 27.49 -35.36
C ILE A 962 -80.05 28.52 -36.08
N LYS A 963 -81.17 28.10 -36.68
CA LYS A 963 -82.12 29.00 -37.35
C LYS A 963 -82.71 30.05 -36.40
N GLN A 964 -83.06 29.62 -35.20
CA GLN A 964 -83.51 30.53 -34.13
C GLN A 964 -82.41 31.53 -33.77
N HIS A 965 -81.16 31.06 -33.62
CA HIS A 965 -80.04 31.93 -33.28
C HIS A 965 -79.65 32.90 -34.40
N ILE A 966 -79.73 32.50 -35.68
CA ILE A 966 -79.58 33.42 -36.82
C ILE A 966 -80.58 34.57 -36.73
N SER A 967 -81.83 34.25 -36.40
CA SER A 967 -82.89 35.26 -36.27
C SER A 967 -82.61 36.20 -35.09
N ASN A 968 -81.99 35.70 -34.01
CA ASN A 968 -81.53 36.54 -32.90
C ASN A 968 -80.34 37.41 -33.29
N VAL A 969 -79.38 36.89 -34.07
CA VAL A 969 -78.24 37.67 -34.58
C VAL A 969 -78.69 38.77 -35.54
N GLU A 970 -79.64 38.50 -36.42
CA GLU A 970 -80.24 39.50 -37.32
C GLU A 970 -80.93 40.63 -36.54
N LYS A 971 -81.62 40.29 -35.44
CA LYS A 971 -82.19 41.26 -34.51
C LYS A 971 -81.09 42.08 -33.80
N MET A 972 -80.05 41.42 -33.29
CA MET A 972 -78.92 42.09 -32.61
C MET A 972 -78.14 43.02 -33.54
N ARG A 973 -78.00 42.66 -34.83
CA ARG A 973 -77.36 43.50 -35.86
C ARG A 973 -78.28 44.60 -36.42
N GLY A 974 -79.58 44.59 -36.10
CA GLY A 974 -80.55 45.61 -36.53
C GLY A 974 -80.94 45.56 -38.02
N VAL A 975 -80.51 44.54 -38.76
CA VAL A 975 -80.69 44.45 -40.23
C VAL A 975 -81.98 43.74 -40.66
N GLY A 976 -82.68 43.05 -39.75
CA GLY A 976 -83.94 42.34 -40.00
C GLY A 976 -83.80 41.10 -40.88
N PHE A 977 -82.98 41.15 -41.94
CA PHE A 977 -82.63 40.04 -42.82
C PHE A 977 -81.16 40.14 -43.25
N ASP A 978 -80.34 39.19 -42.83
CA ASP A 978 -78.92 39.14 -43.22
C ASP A 978 -78.73 38.09 -44.33
N ARG A 979 -78.65 38.58 -45.57
CA ARG A 979 -78.50 37.73 -46.76
C ARG A 979 -77.31 36.78 -46.65
N ASN A 980 -76.22 37.19 -46.02
CA ASN A 980 -75.01 36.38 -45.90
C ASN A 980 -75.21 35.22 -44.90
N LEU A 981 -75.81 35.49 -43.74
CA LEU A 981 -76.18 34.46 -42.76
C LEU A 981 -77.15 33.44 -43.34
N ARG A 982 -78.20 33.93 -44.02
CA ARG A 982 -79.26 33.10 -44.60
C ARG A 982 -78.73 32.21 -45.73
N THR A 983 -77.87 32.75 -46.61
CA THR A 983 -77.24 31.97 -47.70
C THR A 983 -76.35 30.84 -47.15
N HIS A 984 -75.57 31.09 -46.09
CA HIS A 984 -74.73 30.04 -45.50
C HIS A 984 -75.57 28.98 -44.77
N TYR A 985 -76.68 29.38 -44.13
CA TYR A 985 -77.61 28.45 -43.50
C TYR A 985 -78.33 27.56 -44.51
N GLU A 986 -78.83 28.12 -45.64
CA GLU A 986 -79.43 27.33 -46.72
C GLU A 986 -78.46 26.30 -47.30
N LYS A 987 -77.18 26.68 -47.47
CA LYS A 987 -76.11 25.75 -47.86
C LYS A 987 -75.91 24.64 -46.82
N LEU A 988 -75.96 24.97 -45.53
CA LEU A 988 -75.81 23.98 -44.45
C LEU A 988 -76.99 23.00 -44.46
N GLU A 989 -78.21 23.48 -44.65
CA GLU A 989 -79.41 22.65 -44.79
C GLU A 989 -79.32 21.72 -46.01
N SER A 990 -78.75 22.17 -47.14
CA SER A 990 -78.49 21.31 -48.30
C SER A 990 -77.49 20.21 -47.97
N VAL A 991 -76.33 20.55 -47.38
CA VAL A 991 -75.29 19.58 -47.04
C VAL A 991 -75.80 18.49 -46.09
N VAL A 992 -76.66 18.83 -45.13
CA VAL A 992 -77.29 17.85 -44.21
C VAL A 992 -78.33 16.97 -44.92
N LYS A 993 -79.02 17.48 -45.94
CA LYS A 993 -79.97 16.70 -46.76
C LYS A 993 -79.26 15.74 -47.73
N ASP A 994 -78.10 16.13 -48.22
CA ASP A 994 -77.29 15.36 -49.19
C ASP A 994 -76.44 14.27 -48.52
N ALA A 995 -76.11 14.42 -47.24
CA ALA A 995 -75.43 13.41 -46.43
C ALA A 995 -76.42 12.33 -45.95
N LYS A 996 -76.65 11.30 -46.78
CA LYS A 996 -77.38 10.08 -46.40
C LYS A 996 -76.49 9.08 -45.66
#